data_AF-A0A7V1M9I1-F1
#
_entry.id   AF-A0A7V1M9I1-F1
#
_cell.length_a   1.000
_cell.length_b   1.000
_cell.length_c   1.000
_cell.angle_alpha   90.00
_cell.angle_beta   90.00
_cell.angle_gamma   90.00
#
_symmetry.space_group_name_H-M   'P 1'
#
loop_
_entity.id
_entity.type
_entity.pdbx_description
1 polymer ?
#
loop_
_entity_poly.entity_id
_entity_poly.type
_entity_poly.pdbx_seq_one_letter_code
_entity_poly.pdbx_strand_id
1 'polypeptide(L)'
;MIKQTGTSFVSEYSHPKIDKRSSNNMLWSVILSIGGALAMTSATEPVVEYLADLQHRFVYLQQGWGELGVNTCAHAPGQTPLPLRIRDKEYVRGLGHHAPGEIVVDLNGEYETFEAEVGVQWQGGKVGSVVFQVYVDGRKRFDSGVMRETDAPKSVRVSVKGASELRLVATDAGDGITCDCANWAEARLVRARQPVRARRETLRVDIAPFAQVITSDPGRTEGCRAGRIEEYLAEDIFLEEPLLPNADGTVTVQPRADGQGSIGLHWLERRRLVELRIRFAPTPPPPETVHLQAWVGESHWQGKWVPLPASVERNQNEWTFRPNWQGISGATYGVRKVRWIFGSMTQPIQIETIRAFTVSRWDETELTLRLHSPDKVSIRIYNGEIVQNTGTVHETTWDGQTPLRLRVRYSRPSMLLSDRTVLRIRLPDGAFGVAVDDVLTHGAVYVPHAGLLVARDPNLTIEQYRRRIARRRTVLERVRQMPEQTFAQAMEKTHHQVQNNGPMMLSLACDNRKFIVERDGTLRKGETQIQPLYANGKAQWTERHLHGGWLPVPVITWKDGAVVYRQTSFVAPLDEQPIAGSNRWLHEHAACFVLIEAENTAPQPSTAQVSFSVKPSAQIRTLSDRYQIVHGQAVLALVHPADAGWTGGVTDSELRFSASVPPRGVRSLLLVLPAWEVPSGRDIALPSPQDALARTERYWQAVMSEATHIEIPDASLLNVIRASQVHCLLAARNEEDGRRVAAWIASMAYGPLESEAHSVIRGMLLLGHREFARRALEYFVHRYNPAGYLTTGYTLMGTGWHLWTLGEYFTLTRDTAWMRQVAPAVESVCRWIARQRQKTMKRAPNGEPVPEYGLMPPGVMADWNAYAYYFALNGYYYAGLHHAARALADTGAAGADELLQEAQRFRKDILRAYRRTQEQMPVLPLQNGTWVPGSPSQVHCPAPTAHLFPGEDANRSWAYDVELGAHQLVPQGVIPPDSREVEWITDYLEDVAFLESGWFDYPAEQNRKDWFNLGGFSKVQPYYTRNPEIYALRNDPKPFIRSYFNMLASLLNEETLWLWEHFNNAGAWNKTHETGYFLQATRFMLAMEHGDELWLAPLVPSYWLKDGQAIRVENLLTRFGAVSYHIHSRAAQGVIEAEVTLPDAPESVTVCLRLPHPDGKRIRRAEVNGQPHSDFTNDCVRLSATAGKTTVRVSF
;
A
#
# COMPACT_ATOMS: atom_id res chain seq x y z
N MET A 1 -7.00 -6.47 -20.37
CA MET A 1 -6.01 -6.35 -21.46
C MET A 1 -5.84 -4.87 -21.80
N ILE A 2 -4.89 -4.19 -21.16
CA ILE A 2 -4.42 -2.87 -21.59
C ILE A 2 -3.10 -3.14 -22.31
N LYS A 3 -3.12 -2.99 -23.63
CA LYS A 3 -1.94 -3.19 -24.48
C LYS A 3 -0.90 -2.12 -24.14
N GLN A 4 0.30 -2.55 -23.75
CA GLN A 4 1.51 -1.77 -23.84
C GLN A 4 1.81 -1.51 -25.33
N THR A 5 1.87 -0.24 -25.73
CA THR A 5 2.55 0.17 -26.96
C THR A 5 3.68 1.10 -26.56
N GLY A 6 4.89 0.57 -26.56
CA GLY A 6 6.09 1.38 -26.63
C GLY A 6 6.25 1.90 -28.06
N THR A 7 6.47 3.20 -28.19
CA THR A 7 7.03 3.79 -29.41
C THR A 7 7.97 4.92 -29.02
N SER A 8 9.24 4.69 -29.32
CA SER A 8 10.31 5.68 -29.46
C SER A 8 9.93 6.75 -30.47
N PHE A 9 10.03 8.03 -30.10
CA PHE A 9 9.97 9.14 -31.05
C PHE A 9 11.32 9.85 -31.11
N VAL A 10 12.05 9.56 -32.20
CA VAL A 10 13.11 10.41 -32.76
C VAL A 10 12.40 11.40 -33.69
N SER A 11 12.58 12.70 -33.49
CA SER A 11 12.13 13.73 -34.44
C SER A 11 13.32 14.57 -34.92
N GLU A 12 13.85 14.21 -36.08
CA GLU A 12 14.42 15.18 -37.02
C GLU A 12 13.25 15.78 -37.80
N TYR A 13 13.15 17.10 -37.94
CA TYR A 13 12.67 17.76 -39.16
C TYR A 13 12.99 19.26 -39.13
N SER A 14 13.26 19.73 -40.33
CA SER A 14 14.05 20.86 -40.79
C SER A 14 13.23 22.13 -41.06
N HIS A 15 13.89 23.29 -40.97
CA HIS A 15 13.40 24.59 -41.45
C HIS A 15 13.16 24.59 -42.98
N PRO A 16 12.26 25.47 -43.50
CA PRO A 16 12.76 26.70 -44.13
C PRO A 16 11.86 27.98 -44.07
N LYS A 17 12.57 29.12 -43.99
CA LYS A 17 12.44 30.41 -44.71
C LYS A 17 11.14 31.26 -44.69
N ILE A 18 11.24 32.34 -43.91
CA ILE A 18 11.22 33.78 -44.27
C ILE A 18 10.51 34.18 -45.58
N ASP A 19 9.56 35.12 -45.47
CA ASP A 19 9.58 36.32 -46.34
C ASP A 19 9.19 37.62 -45.61
N LYS A 20 9.86 38.69 -46.00
CA LYS A 20 9.87 40.04 -45.42
C LYS A 20 8.78 40.91 -46.04
N ARG A 21 8.28 41.91 -45.29
CA ARG A 21 8.31 43.33 -45.73
C ARG A 21 8.04 44.31 -44.59
N SER A 22 8.98 45.22 -44.48
CA SER A 22 9.09 46.40 -43.61
C SER A 22 8.30 47.59 -44.14
N SER A 23 7.87 48.51 -43.27
CA SER A 23 8.31 49.93 -43.26
C SER A 23 7.63 50.76 -42.15
N ASN A 24 8.43 51.19 -41.16
CA ASN A 24 8.78 52.59 -40.79
C ASN A 24 7.76 53.70 -41.16
N ASN A 25 7.55 54.78 -40.40
CA ASN A 25 8.24 55.38 -39.26
C ASN A 25 7.44 56.60 -38.77
N MET A 26 7.86 57.10 -37.59
CA MET A 26 7.97 58.50 -37.16
C MET A 26 7.07 59.05 -36.03
N LEU A 27 7.81 59.43 -34.98
CA LEU A 27 7.50 60.15 -33.75
C LEU A 27 7.49 61.69 -33.95
N TRP A 28 7.23 62.39 -32.82
CA TRP A 28 7.56 63.79 -32.41
C TRP A 28 6.30 64.68 -32.25
N SER A 29 6.06 65.49 -31.20
CA SER A 29 6.85 66.02 -30.07
C SER A 29 5.92 66.64 -28.98
N VAL A 30 6.53 66.99 -27.85
CA VAL A 30 6.07 67.59 -26.57
C VAL A 30 5.51 69.04 -26.65
N ILE A 31 4.63 69.45 -25.70
CA ILE A 31 4.68 70.71 -24.89
C ILE A 31 3.63 70.73 -23.76
N LEU A 32 4.02 71.39 -22.64
CA LEU A 32 3.44 71.49 -21.30
C LEU A 32 2.46 72.69 -21.12
N SER A 33 1.45 72.54 -20.24
CA SER A 33 1.04 73.46 -19.12
C SER A 33 -0.43 73.90 -19.01
N ILE A 34 -1.04 73.51 -17.86
CA ILE A 34 -1.88 74.27 -16.90
C ILE A 34 -3.29 74.75 -17.30
N GLY A 35 -4.28 74.32 -16.50
CA GLY A 35 -5.59 74.98 -16.33
C GLY A 35 -6.66 74.03 -15.79
N GLY A 36 -6.90 74.01 -14.47
CA GLY A 36 -7.82 73.10 -13.80
C GLY A 36 -9.31 73.46 -13.97
N ALA A 37 -10.19 72.46 -13.93
CA ALA A 37 -11.15 72.25 -12.84
C ALA A 37 -12.15 71.12 -13.17
N LEU A 38 -12.55 70.38 -12.11
CA LEU A 38 -13.62 69.38 -12.00
C LEU A 38 -13.43 68.01 -12.68
N ALA A 39 -12.66 67.14 -12.02
CA ALA A 39 -12.82 65.70 -12.15
C ALA A 39 -13.97 65.24 -11.24
N MET A 40 -15.12 64.88 -11.84
CA MET A 40 -16.02 63.91 -11.24
C MET A 40 -15.27 62.59 -11.12
N THR A 41 -15.16 62.06 -9.91
CA THR A 41 -14.61 60.74 -9.64
C THR A 41 -15.48 59.68 -10.30
N SER A 42 -15.01 59.10 -11.42
CA SER A 42 -15.53 57.84 -11.91
C SER A 42 -15.14 56.76 -10.90
N ALA A 43 -16.13 56.16 -10.24
CA ALA A 43 -15.91 54.98 -9.42
C ALA A 43 -15.44 53.85 -10.35
N THR A 44 -14.18 53.45 -10.23
CA THR A 44 -13.65 52.27 -10.92
C THR A 44 -14.48 51.04 -10.53
N GLU A 45 -14.96 50.31 -11.53
CA GLU A 45 -15.64 49.03 -11.30
C GLU A 45 -14.75 48.08 -10.49
N PRO A 46 -15.33 47.28 -9.57
CA PRO A 46 -14.56 46.34 -8.79
C PRO A 46 -13.89 45.31 -9.71
N VAL A 47 -12.56 45.17 -9.60
CA VAL A 47 -11.79 44.20 -10.39
C VAL A 47 -12.18 42.79 -9.96
N VAL A 48 -12.76 42.03 -10.89
CA VAL A 48 -13.17 40.63 -10.72
C VAL A 48 -12.13 39.72 -11.35
N GLU A 49 -11.72 38.67 -10.63
CA GLU A 49 -10.77 37.66 -11.11
C GLU A 49 -11.37 36.26 -10.96
N TYR A 50 -11.37 35.46 -12.03
CA TYR A 50 -11.91 34.10 -12.01
C TYR A 50 -10.88 33.12 -11.47
N LEU A 51 -11.32 32.15 -10.67
CA LEU A 51 -10.42 31.12 -10.13
C LEU A 51 -9.77 30.28 -11.25
N ALA A 52 -10.45 30.11 -12.38
CA ALA A 52 -9.89 29.47 -13.58
C ALA A 52 -8.59 30.12 -14.07
N ASP A 53 -8.41 31.43 -13.87
CA ASP A 53 -7.19 32.17 -14.24
C ASP A 53 -6.22 32.34 -13.05
N LEU A 54 -6.66 32.04 -11.83
CA LEU A 54 -5.91 32.22 -10.59
C LEU A 54 -5.29 30.93 -10.06
N GLN A 55 -5.09 29.91 -10.90
CA GLN A 55 -4.48 28.63 -10.49
C GLN A 55 -3.11 28.80 -9.82
N HIS A 56 -2.37 29.86 -10.17
CA HIS A 56 -1.09 30.19 -9.53
C HIS A 56 -1.22 30.53 -8.02
N ARG A 57 -2.43 30.85 -7.55
CA ARG A 57 -2.78 31.07 -6.13
C ARG A 57 -3.30 29.82 -5.43
N PHE A 58 -3.48 28.71 -6.15
CA PHE A 58 -3.87 27.46 -5.51
C PHE A 58 -2.68 26.93 -4.74
N VAL A 59 -2.85 26.83 -3.42
CA VAL A 59 -1.81 26.30 -2.50
C VAL A 59 -2.06 24.84 -2.16
N TYR A 60 -3.28 24.36 -2.40
CA TYR A 60 -3.66 22.95 -2.26
C TYR A 60 -4.78 22.61 -3.25
N LEU A 61 -4.77 21.38 -3.75
CA LEU A 61 -5.75 20.80 -4.64
C LEU A 61 -5.77 19.29 -4.36
N GLN A 62 -6.94 18.72 -4.19
CA GLN A 62 -7.15 17.29 -4.05
C GLN A 62 -8.51 16.96 -4.65
N GLN A 63 -8.63 15.81 -5.32
CA GLN A 63 -9.90 15.28 -5.78
C GLN A 63 -9.88 13.76 -5.75
N GLY A 64 -11.05 13.16 -5.57
CA GLY A 64 -11.19 11.71 -5.44
C GLY A 64 -10.88 10.96 -6.73
N TRP A 65 -11.09 11.61 -7.88
CA TRP A 65 -10.87 11.01 -9.19
C TRP A 65 -10.53 12.04 -10.26
N GLY A 66 -9.72 11.65 -11.25
CA GLY A 66 -9.42 12.43 -12.45
C GLY A 66 -8.56 13.67 -12.21
N GLU A 67 -8.58 14.58 -13.18
CA GLU A 67 -7.90 15.88 -13.16
C GLU A 67 -8.90 17.02 -13.01
N LEU A 68 -8.43 18.18 -12.51
CA LEU A 68 -9.24 19.38 -12.38
C LEU A 68 -9.57 19.93 -13.78
N GLY A 69 -10.85 20.06 -14.08
CA GLY A 69 -11.34 20.76 -15.26
C GLY A 69 -11.25 22.27 -15.07
N VAL A 70 -10.56 22.96 -15.97
CA VAL A 70 -10.48 24.43 -15.99
C VAL A 70 -11.36 24.91 -17.12
N ASN A 71 -12.46 25.59 -16.79
CA ASN A 71 -13.54 25.93 -17.72
C ASN A 71 -14.22 24.69 -18.36
N THR A 72 -13.99 23.51 -17.79
CA THR A 72 -14.54 22.20 -18.21
C THR A 72 -14.84 21.36 -16.96
N CYS A 73 -15.53 20.23 -17.11
CA CYS A 73 -15.76 19.29 -16.00
C CYS A 73 -14.48 18.52 -15.62
N ALA A 74 -14.47 17.90 -14.44
CA ALA A 74 -13.44 16.91 -14.08
C ALA A 74 -13.48 15.73 -15.07
N HIS A 75 -12.31 15.17 -15.38
CA HIS A 75 -12.17 14.15 -16.42
C HIS A 75 -10.95 13.26 -16.15
N ALA A 76 -10.88 12.09 -16.80
CA ALA A 76 -9.71 11.22 -16.67
C ALA A 76 -8.50 11.79 -17.42
N PRO A 77 -7.26 11.53 -16.96
CA PRO A 77 -6.05 11.89 -17.71
C PRO A 77 -6.10 11.40 -19.15
N GLY A 78 -5.81 12.29 -20.10
CA GLY A 78 -5.79 11.98 -21.54
C GLY A 78 -7.16 11.87 -22.22
N GLN A 79 -8.27 12.11 -21.52
CA GLN A 79 -9.60 12.22 -22.13
C GLN A 79 -9.93 13.66 -22.52
N THR A 80 -10.74 13.84 -23.56
CA THR A 80 -11.31 15.14 -23.91
C THR A 80 -12.39 15.50 -22.89
N PRO A 81 -12.26 16.62 -22.14
CA PRO A 81 -13.22 16.98 -21.11
C PRO A 81 -14.54 17.51 -21.70
N LEU A 82 -15.64 17.32 -20.96
CA LEU A 82 -16.95 17.90 -21.31
C LEU A 82 -17.06 19.37 -20.83
N PRO A 83 -17.93 20.18 -21.44
CA PRO A 83 -18.25 21.52 -20.95
C PRO A 83 -18.84 21.49 -19.53
N LEU A 84 -18.58 22.55 -18.75
CA LEU A 84 -19.21 22.74 -17.44
C LEU A 84 -20.71 22.88 -17.60
N ARG A 85 -21.47 21.95 -17.03
CA ARG A 85 -22.93 21.96 -17.11
C ARG A 85 -23.56 21.52 -15.81
N ILE A 86 -24.47 22.34 -15.29
CA ILE A 86 -25.30 22.01 -14.12
C ILE A 86 -26.74 21.97 -14.62
N ARG A 87 -27.34 20.77 -14.62
CA ARG A 87 -28.66 20.48 -15.20
C ARG A 87 -28.79 20.96 -16.65
N ASP A 88 -29.54 22.02 -16.89
CA ASP A 88 -29.86 22.60 -18.20
C ASP A 88 -28.99 23.82 -18.54
N LYS A 89 -28.15 24.29 -17.61
CA LYS A 89 -27.31 25.47 -17.79
C LYS A 89 -25.84 25.10 -18.03
N GLU A 90 -25.31 25.55 -19.16
CA GLU A 90 -23.88 25.45 -19.50
C GLU A 90 -23.13 26.73 -19.09
N TYR A 91 -21.86 26.56 -18.73
CA TYR A 91 -21.00 27.63 -18.25
C TYR A 91 -19.69 27.66 -19.02
N VAL A 92 -19.24 28.88 -19.34
CA VAL A 92 -17.96 29.10 -20.03
C VAL A 92 -16.81 29.17 -19.02
N ARG A 93 -17.09 29.54 -17.77
CA ARG A 93 -16.06 29.80 -16.75
C ARG A 93 -16.34 29.02 -15.49
N GLY A 94 -15.29 28.49 -14.87
CA GLY A 94 -15.40 27.78 -13.59
C GLY A 94 -14.37 26.68 -13.45
N LEU A 95 -14.55 25.86 -12.41
CA LEU A 95 -13.72 24.71 -12.11
C LEU A 95 -14.59 23.45 -12.02
N GLY A 96 -14.25 22.43 -12.80
CA GLY A 96 -14.81 21.09 -12.70
C GLY A 96 -13.95 20.22 -11.81
N HIS A 97 -14.51 19.78 -10.70
CA HIS A 97 -13.80 19.11 -9.62
C HIS A 97 -14.49 17.76 -9.32
N HIS A 98 -13.86 16.86 -8.57
CA HIS A 98 -14.48 15.56 -8.23
C HIS A 98 -14.45 15.31 -6.73
N ALA A 99 -15.55 14.84 -6.16
CA ALA A 99 -15.66 14.55 -4.73
C ALA A 99 -15.09 13.16 -4.34
N PRO A 100 -14.67 12.94 -3.08
CA PRO A 100 -14.32 13.98 -2.14
C PRO A 100 -13.10 14.76 -2.65
N GLY A 101 -13.09 16.07 -2.48
CA GLY A 101 -12.00 16.89 -2.95
C GLY A 101 -11.99 18.27 -2.29
N GLU A 102 -10.87 18.96 -2.48
CA GLU A 102 -10.63 20.28 -1.91
C GLU A 102 -9.75 21.15 -2.81
N ILE A 103 -10.01 22.47 -2.83
CA ILE A 103 -9.17 23.49 -3.46
C ILE A 103 -8.92 24.61 -2.45
N VAL A 104 -7.66 24.96 -2.20
CA VAL A 104 -7.28 26.04 -1.28
C VAL A 104 -6.57 27.15 -2.05
N VAL A 105 -7.03 28.39 -1.84
CA VAL A 105 -6.57 29.59 -2.56
C VAL A 105 -5.98 30.60 -1.57
N ASP A 106 -4.73 31.05 -1.82
CA ASP A 106 -4.13 32.16 -1.08
C ASP A 106 -4.73 33.51 -1.52
N LEU A 107 -5.45 34.13 -0.60
CA LEU A 107 -6.10 35.42 -0.78
C LEU A 107 -5.17 36.58 -0.42
N ASN A 108 -4.19 36.36 0.45
CA ASN A 108 -3.26 37.37 0.95
C ASN A 108 -3.92 38.67 1.47
N GLY A 109 -5.18 38.63 1.89
CA GLY A 109 -5.96 39.81 2.31
C GLY A 109 -6.34 40.78 1.17
N GLU A 110 -6.24 40.36 -0.09
CA GLU A 110 -6.43 41.22 -1.27
C GLU A 110 -7.88 41.31 -1.76
N TYR A 111 -8.77 40.44 -1.27
CA TYR A 111 -10.11 40.25 -1.79
C TYR A 111 -11.19 40.59 -0.75
N GLU A 112 -12.37 40.92 -1.23
CA GLU A 112 -13.54 41.29 -0.41
C GLU A 112 -14.62 40.21 -0.42
N THR A 113 -14.91 39.59 -1.57
CA THR A 113 -15.97 38.58 -1.72
C THR A 113 -15.53 37.44 -2.64
N PHE A 114 -15.94 36.20 -2.33
CA PHE A 114 -15.93 35.05 -3.24
C PHE A 114 -17.36 34.73 -3.69
N GLU A 115 -17.55 34.49 -4.98
CA GLU A 115 -18.83 34.22 -5.62
C GLU A 115 -18.72 33.02 -6.57
N ALA A 116 -19.74 32.15 -6.60
CA ALA A 116 -19.84 31.00 -7.54
C ALA A 116 -21.31 30.52 -7.68
N GLU A 117 -21.57 29.68 -8.68
CA GLU A 117 -22.73 28.78 -8.71
C GLU A 117 -22.24 27.33 -8.62
N VAL A 118 -22.78 26.54 -7.69
CA VAL A 118 -22.36 25.15 -7.47
C VAL A 118 -23.43 24.16 -7.87
N GLY A 119 -23.01 22.97 -8.32
CA GLY A 119 -23.90 21.86 -8.65
C GLY A 119 -23.16 20.66 -9.23
N VAL A 120 -23.82 19.51 -9.30
CA VAL A 120 -23.24 18.28 -9.86
C VAL A 120 -23.29 18.33 -11.39
N GLN A 121 -22.20 17.93 -12.04
CA GLN A 121 -22.07 17.88 -13.50
C GLN A 121 -23.16 17.01 -14.11
N TRP A 122 -23.87 17.56 -15.09
CA TRP A 122 -24.90 16.83 -15.82
C TRP A 122 -24.31 15.67 -16.62
N GLN A 123 -24.68 14.43 -16.27
CA GLN A 123 -24.23 13.19 -16.92
C GLN A 123 -25.38 12.23 -17.28
N GLY A 124 -26.64 12.66 -17.14
CA GLY A 124 -27.82 11.82 -17.40
C GLY A 124 -28.78 11.71 -16.21
N GLY A 125 -28.45 12.32 -15.07
CA GLY A 125 -29.42 12.74 -14.06
C GLY A 125 -29.71 11.77 -12.91
N LYS A 126 -28.83 10.81 -12.57
CA LYS A 126 -29.15 9.81 -11.53
C LYS A 126 -28.00 9.33 -10.63
N VAL A 127 -26.75 9.69 -10.87
CA VAL A 127 -25.62 8.92 -10.30
C VAL A 127 -24.84 9.73 -9.26
N GLY A 128 -24.55 11.01 -9.51
CA GLY A 128 -23.71 11.83 -8.61
C GLY A 128 -24.45 12.53 -7.46
N SER A 129 -23.73 12.69 -6.34
CA SER A 129 -24.20 13.12 -5.03
C SER A 129 -23.09 13.87 -4.28
N VAL A 130 -23.23 15.20 -4.11
CA VAL A 130 -22.13 16.06 -3.59
C VAL A 130 -22.62 17.05 -2.54
N VAL A 131 -21.83 17.29 -1.49
CA VAL A 131 -21.98 18.47 -0.61
C VAL A 131 -20.85 19.46 -0.86
N PHE A 132 -21.20 20.69 -1.23
CA PHE A 132 -20.28 21.81 -1.41
C PHE A 132 -20.16 22.62 -0.12
N GLN A 133 -18.93 22.89 0.31
CA GLN A 133 -18.66 23.71 1.48
C GLN A 133 -17.59 24.76 1.17
N VAL A 134 -17.73 25.95 1.77
CA VAL A 134 -16.72 27.01 1.67
C VAL A 134 -16.24 27.40 3.05
N TYR A 135 -14.93 27.45 3.23
CA TYR A 135 -14.26 27.87 4.45
C TYR A 135 -13.39 29.10 4.19
N VAL A 136 -13.37 30.02 5.16
CA VAL A 136 -12.54 31.24 5.11
C VAL A 136 -11.72 31.30 6.39
N ASP A 137 -10.39 31.28 6.25
CA ASP A 137 -9.42 31.12 7.36
C ASP A 137 -9.80 29.98 8.33
N GLY A 138 -10.15 28.82 7.77
CA GLY A 138 -10.54 27.61 8.51
C GLY A 138 -11.97 27.58 9.05
N ARG A 139 -12.76 28.66 8.94
CA ARG A 139 -14.15 28.71 9.42
C ARG A 139 -15.14 28.43 8.30
N LYS A 140 -16.06 27.48 8.47
CA LYS A 140 -17.13 27.20 7.50
C LYS A 140 -18.04 28.42 7.36
N ARG A 141 -18.24 28.88 6.13
CA ARG A 141 -19.09 30.03 5.76
C ARG A 141 -20.25 29.65 4.85
N PHE A 142 -20.17 28.51 4.16
CA PHE A 142 -21.22 28.00 3.29
C PHE A 142 -21.27 26.47 3.36
N ASP A 143 -22.46 25.92 3.20
CA ASP A 143 -22.74 24.49 3.07
C ASP A 143 -23.99 24.33 2.17
N SER A 144 -23.89 23.53 1.12
CA SER A 144 -25.01 23.34 0.19
C SER A 144 -26.06 22.36 0.71
N GLY A 145 -25.73 21.49 1.68
CA GLY A 145 -26.41 20.20 1.81
C GLY A 145 -26.13 19.28 0.60
N VAL A 146 -26.73 18.08 0.60
CA VAL A 146 -26.58 17.15 -0.53
C VAL A 146 -27.23 17.74 -1.79
N MET A 147 -26.47 17.81 -2.87
CA MET A 147 -26.91 18.17 -4.21
C MET A 147 -26.76 16.97 -5.13
N ARG A 148 -27.71 16.79 -6.06
CA ARG A 148 -27.72 15.74 -7.08
C ARG A 148 -27.65 16.35 -8.48
N GLU A 149 -27.34 15.53 -9.49
CA GLU A 149 -27.29 15.94 -10.91
C GLU A 149 -28.56 16.65 -11.42
N THR A 150 -29.72 16.36 -10.82
CA THR A 150 -31.02 16.92 -11.23
C THR A 150 -31.37 18.25 -10.56
N ASP A 151 -30.59 18.66 -9.56
CA ASP A 151 -30.80 19.93 -8.86
C ASP A 151 -30.40 21.12 -9.73
N ALA A 152 -31.07 22.24 -9.52
CA ALA A 152 -30.69 23.50 -10.15
C ALA A 152 -29.38 24.05 -9.51
N PRO A 153 -28.61 24.89 -10.23
CA PRO A 153 -27.42 25.53 -9.67
C PRO A 153 -27.73 26.32 -8.40
N LYS A 154 -26.87 26.23 -7.39
CA LYS A 154 -27.01 26.94 -6.11
C LYS A 154 -25.97 28.04 -5.99
N SER A 155 -26.39 29.28 -5.75
CA SER A 155 -25.47 30.42 -5.63
C SER A 155 -24.70 30.43 -4.31
N VAL A 156 -23.42 30.78 -4.40
CA VAL A 156 -22.50 30.97 -3.27
C VAL A 156 -22.02 32.41 -3.27
N ARG A 157 -22.12 33.08 -2.13
CA ARG A 157 -21.55 34.42 -1.91
C ARG A 157 -21.04 34.53 -0.48
N VAL A 158 -19.73 34.60 -0.29
CA VAL A 158 -19.10 34.66 1.03
C VAL A 158 -18.11 35.82 1.11
N SER A 159 -18.13 36.56 2.23
CA SER A 159 -17.14 37.59 2.50
C SER A 159 -15.78 36.96 2.78
N VAL A 160 -14.75 37.46 2.09
CA VAL A 160 -13.34 37.09 2.30
C VAL A 160 -12.46 38.29 2.69
N LYS A 161 -13.09 39.40 3.10
CA LYS A 161 -12.41 40.64 3.49
C LYS A 161 -11.32 40.40 4.53
N GLY A 162 -10.07 40.70 4.16
CA GLY A 162 -8.88 40.58 5.01
C GLY A 162 -8.44 39.14 5.29
N ALA A 163 -9.15 38.15 4.73
CA ALA A 163 -8.84 36.74 4.91
C ALA A 163 -7.52 36.37 4.22
N SER A 164 -6.83 35.39 4.77
CA SER A 164 -5.61 34.86 4.18
C SER A 164 -5.91 33.73 3.20
N GLU A 165 -6.93 32.91 3.50
CA GLU A 165 -7.19 31.67 2.77
C GLU A 165 -8.68 31.47 2.49
N LEU A 166 -8.98 30.96 1.29
CA LEU A 166 -10.28 30.43 0.88
C LEU A 166 -10.13 28.94 0.58
N ARG A 167 -11.02 28.12 1.12
CA ARG A 167 -11.03 26.67 0.91
C ARG A 167 -12.39 26.20 0.42
N LEU A 168 -12.39 25.55 -0.74
CA LEU A 168 -13.55 25.02 -1.46
C LEU A 168 -13.53 23.50 -1.32
N VAL A 169 -14.59 22.90 -0.77
CA VAL A 169 -14.66 21.46 -0.49
C VAL A 169 -15.87 20.87 -1.17
N ALA A 170 -15.69 19.71 -1.81
CA ALA A 170 -16.76 18.85 -2.30
C ALA A 170 -16.64 17.50 -1.57
N THR A 171 -17.69 17.04 -0.89
CA THR A 171 -17.71 15.70 -0.25
C THR A 171 -18.61 14.75 -1.03
N ASP A 172 -18.35 13.45 -0.94
CA ASP A 172 -19.12 12.35 -1.56
C ASP A 172 -20.48 12.07 -0.91
N ALA A 173 -20.96 12.97 -0.06
CA ALA A 173 -22.23 12.90 0.68
C ALA A 173 -22.47 11.60 1.49
N GLY A 174 -21.45 10.76 1.66
CA GLY A 174 -21.52 9.48 2.36
C GLY A 174 -22.07 8.30 1.55
N ASP A 175 -22.30 8.42 0.23
CA ASP A 175 -22.73 7.31 -0.64
C ASP A 175 -21.64 6.83 -1.63
N GLY A 176 -20.39 7.28 -1.41
CA GLY A 176 -19.22 6.92 -2.21
C GLY A 176 -19.08 7.78 -3.46
N ILE A 177 -17.95 7.67 -4.15
CA ILE A 177 -17.49 8.73 -5.08
C ILE A 177 -18.12 8.71 -6.49
N THR A 178 -19.05 7.80 -6.76
CA THR A 178 -19.40 7.43 -8.15
C THR A 178 -20.10 8.58 -8.87
N CYS A 179 -19.49 9.08 -9.96
CA CYS A 179 -20.00 10.20 -10.76
C CYS A 179 -20.13 11.54 -10.03
N ASP A 180 -19.40 11.74 -8.92
CA ASP A 180 -19.41 12.95 -8.11
C ASP A 180 -18.57 14.11 -8.70
N CYS A 181 -18.81 14.40 -9.98
CA CYS A 181 -18.24 15.53 -10.67
C CYS A 181 -18.89 16.83 -10.16
N ALA A 182 -18.20 17.54 -9.28
CA ALA A 182 -18.61 18.76 -8.61
C ALA A 182 -18.19 20.02 -9.41
N ASN A 183 -19.15 20.84 -9.86
CA ASN A 183 -18.84 22.06 -10.60
C ASN A 183 -18.90 23.30 -9.70
N TRP A 184 -17.82 24.09 -9.70
CA TRP A 184 -17.75 25.46 -9.18
C TRP A 184 -17.83 26.45 -10.35
N ALA A 185 -19.03 26.64 -10.89
CA ALA A 185 -19.27 27.49 -12.05
C ALA A 185 -19.17 28.98 -11.71
N GLU A 186 -18.66 29.78 -12.64
CA GLU A 186 -18.44 31.23 -12.49
C GLU A 186 -17.66 31.63 -11.23
N ALA A 187 -16.86 30.71 -10.68
CA ALA A 187 -16.11 30.89 -9.44
C ALA A 187 -15.11 32.04 -9.57
N ARG A 188 -15.32 33.11 -8.79
CA ARG A 188 -14.60 34.38 -8.91
C ARG A 188 -14.38 35.09 -7.57
N LEU A 189 -13.35 35.92 -7.53
CA LEU A 189 -12.97 36.78 -6.41
C LEU A 189 -13.09 38.24 -6.81
N VAL A 190 -13.57 39.07 -5.89
CA VAL A 190 -13.70 40.53 -6.06
C VAL A 190 -12.60 41.21 -5.26
N ARG A 191 -11.74 42.03 -5.90
CA ARG A 191 -10.66 42.76 -5.21
C ARG A 191 -11.19 43.80 -4.23
N ALA A 192 -10.51 43.93 -3.09
CA ALA A 192 -10.80 44.98 -2.11
C ALA A 192 -10.34 46.36 -2.63
N ARG A 193 -11.18 47.39 -2.47
CA ARG A 193 -10.87 48.79 -2.86
C ARG A 193 -9.70 49.41 -2.08
N GLN A 194 -9.50 48.98 -0.83
CA GLN A 194 -8.32 49.26 -0.03
C GLN A 194 -7.82 47.93 0.55
N PRO A 195 -6.84 47.27 -0.08
CA PRO A 195 -6.27 46.05 0.47
C PRO A 195 -5.62 46.38 1.82
N VAL A 196 -5.90 45.57 2.85
CA VAL A 196 -5.25 45.67 4.17
C VAL A 196 -3.82 45.11 4.05
N ARG A 197 -2.97 45.73 3.23
CA ARG A 197 -1.62 45.25 2.89
C ARG A 197 -0.54 45.80 3.83
N ALA A 198 -0.75 46.95 4.46
CA ALA A 198 0.32 47.75 5.09
C ALA A 198 0.86 47.27 6.47
N ARG A 199 0.60 46.03 6.91
CA ARG A 199 1.13 45.53 8.21
C ARG A 199 1.62 44.07 8.22
N ARG A 200 1.63 43.38 7.06
CA ARG A 200 1.75 41.90 7.02
C ARG A 200 3.05 41.30 6.46
N GLU A 201 3.97 42.07 5.87
CA GLU A 201 5.23 41.50 5.34
C GLU A 201 6.11 40.90 6.45
N THR A 202 6.10 41.48 7.66
CA THR A 202 6.81 40.98 8.85
C THR A 202 6.22 39.69 9.44
N LEU A 203 5.14 39.15 8.87
CA LEU A 203 4.50 37.92 9.34
C LEU A 203 4.80 36.69 8.49
N ARG A 204 5.44 36.79 7.32
CA ARG A 204 5.74 35.58 6.53
C ARG A 204 6.92 34.80 7.12
N VAL A 205 6.81 33.48 7.08
CA VAL A 205 7.84 32.57 7.60
C VAL A 205 9.04 32.57 6.65
N ASP A 206 10.22 32.93 7.16
CA ASP A 206 11.50 32.69 6.49
C ASP A 206 11.95 31.25 6.77
N ILE A 207 11.97 30.44 5.73
CA ILE A 207 12.27 29.01 5.79
C ILE A 207 13.70 28.67 5.37
N ALA A 208 14.50 29.65 4.95
CA ALA A 208 15.91 29.44 4.60
C ALA A 208 16.74 28.87 5.78
N PRO A 209 16.54 29.29 7.05
CA PRO A 209 17.29 28.73 8.18
C PRO A 209 17.11 27.21 8.40
N PHE A 210 16.06 26.64 7.82
CA PHE A 210 15.71 25.21 7.94
C PHE A 210 16.07 24.41 6.69
N ALA A 211 16.71 25.04 5.70
CA ALA A 211 17.25 24.39 4.51
C ALA A 211 18.69 23.95 4.73
N GLN A 212 19.13 22.93 4.00
CA GLN A 212 20.54 22.74 3.72
C GLN A 212 20.97 23.69 2.60
N VAL A 213 22.03 24.47 2.82
CA VAL A 213 22.66 25.25 1.76
C VAL A 213 23.53 24.31 0.92
N ILE A 214 23.31 24.31 -0.39
CA ILE A 214 23.92 23.36 -1.33
C ILE A 214 24.60 24.07 -2.50
N THR A 215 25.54 23.38 -3.13
CA THR A 215 26.03 23.66 -4.48
C THR A 215 25.82 22.43 -5.36
N SER A 216 25.68 22.65 -6.66
CA SER A 216 25.46 21.60 -7.66
C SER A 216 26.07 22.01 -8.99
N ASP A 217 26.27 21.05 -9.89
CA ASP A 217 26.71 21.34 -11.25
C ASP A 217 25.60 22.10 -12.02
N PRO A 218 25.83 23.35 -12.47
CA PRO A 218 24.85 24.10 -13.27
C PRO A 218 24.49 23.40 -14.59
N GLY A 219 25.45 22.67 -15.20
CA GLY A 219 25.25 21.92 -16.44
C GLY A 219 24.45 20.63 -16.25
N ARG A 220 24.39 20.09 -15.02
CA ARG A 220 23.52 18.95 -14.70
C ARG A 220 22.12 19.46 -14.38
N THR A 221 21.21 19.23 -15.32
CA THR A 221 19.80 19.63 -15.19
C THR A 221 18.88 18.46 -14.86
N GLU A 222 19.34 17.22 -14.97
CA GLU A 222 18.55 16.01 -14.69
C GLU A 222 19.07 15.26 -13.47
N GLY A 223 18.16 14.56 -12.81
CA GLY A 223 18.43 13.73 -11.64
C GLY A 223 18.95 12.34 -11.95
N CYS A 224 18.35 11.36 -11.30
CA CYS A 224 18.58 9.95 -11.52
C CYS A 224 18.19 9.56 -12.95
N ARG A 225 19.09 8.84 -13.61
CA ARG A 225 18.91 8.32 -14.96
C ARG A 225 18.50 6.85 -14.98
N ALA A 226 18.68 6.14 -13.87
CA ALA A 226 18.32 4.74 -13.75
C ALA A 226 16.80 4.58 -13.56
N GLY A 227 16.19 3.69 -14.34
CA GLY A 227 14.81 3.25 -14.15
C GLY A 227 14.64 2.30 -12.95
N ARG A 228 13.39 2.01 -12.60
CA ARG A 228 13.03 1.22 -11.40
C ARG A 228 13.49 -0.24 -11.40
N ILE A 229 13.96 -0.74 -12.55
CA ILE A 229 14.47 -2.10 -12.76
C ILE A 229 15.98 -2.13 -13.07
N GLU A 230 16.64 -0.98 -13.00
CA GLU A 230 18.05 -0.83 -13.35
C GLU A 230 18.88 -0.55 -12.11
N GLU A 231 20.14 -0.95 -12.15
CA GLU A 231 21.07 -0.63 -11.08
C GLU A 231 21.26 0.89 -10.95
N TYR A 232 21.15 1.40 -9.72
CA TYR A 232 21.29 2.82 -9.44
C TYR A 232 22.73 3.30 -9.67
N LEU A 233 22.91 4.35 -10.48
CA LEU A 233 24.24 4.88 -10.83
C LEU A 233 24.90 5.59 -9.63
N ALA A 234 26.20 5.37 -9.42
CA ALA A 234 26.91 5.91 -8.26
C ALA A 234 26.95 7.45 -8.28
N GLU A 235 27.12 8.05 -9.46
CA GLU A 235 27.11 9.50 -9.65
C GLU A 235 25.73 10.15 -9.50
N ASP A 236 24.65 9.36 -9.38
CA ASP A 236 23.27 9.85 -9.21
C ASP A 236 22.83 9.84 -7.73
N ILE A 237 23.68 9.34 -6.81
CA ILE A 237 23.33 9.24 -5.38
C ILE A 237 23.38 10.60 -4.71
N PHE A 238 24.45 11.34 -4.98
CA PHE A 238 24.69 12.68 -4.46
C PHE A 238 24.68 13.67 -5.61
N LEU A 239 23.49 14.24 -5.88
CA LEU A 239 23.30 15.23 -6.94
C LEU A 239 23.85 16.61 -6.55
N GLU A 240 23.98 16.86 -5.25
CA GLU A 240 24.41 18.13 -4.68
C GLU A 240 25.42 17.92 -3.54
N GLU A 241 26.17 18.98 -3.24
CA GLU A 241 27.13 19.03 -2.14
C GLU A 241 26.73 20.10 -1.11
N PRO A 242 26.78 19.81 0.20
CA PRO A 242 26.53 20.81 1.23
C PRO A 242 27.61 21.90 1.22
N LEU A 243 27.20 23.17 1.24
CA LEU A 243 28.09 24.31 1.48
C LEU A 243 28.00 24.73 2.94
N LEU A 244 29.14 24.70 3.63
CA LEU A 244 29.25 25.20 5.00
C LEU A 244 29.58 26.70 5.02
N PRO A 245 29.04 27.46 6.00
CA PRO A 245 29.45 28.84 6.20
C PRO A 245 30.92 28.91 6.63
N ASN A 246 31.60 29.97 6.19
CA ASN A 246 32.93 30.37 6.63
C ASN A 246 32.88 30.82 8.11
N ALA A 247 34.06 31.05 8.70
CA ALA A 247 34.17 31.52 10.09
C ALA A 247 33.46 32.86 10.38
N ASP A 248 33.31 33.70 9.36
CA ASP A 248 32.59 35.00 9.43
C ASP A 248 31.09 34.88 9.13
N GLY A 249 30.59 33.68 8.89
CA GLY A 249 29.18 33.39 8.57
C GLY A 249 28.83 33.50 7.07
N THR A 250 29.72 34.01 6.22
CA THR A 250 29.50 34.07 4.77
C THR A 250 29.59 32.68 4.13
N VAL A 251 28.93 32.46 3.00
CA VAL A 251 29.08 31.24 2.19
C VAL A 251 29.82 31.57 0.90
N THR A 252 30.91 30.86 0.61
CA THR A 252 31.70 31.05 -0.62
C THR A 252 31.27 30.08 -1.70
N VAL A 253 30.95 30.61 -2.88
CA VAL A 253 30.71 29.84 -4.10
C VAL A 253 31.96 29.94 -4.98
N GLN A 254 32.56 28.79 -5.29
CA GLN A 254 33.76 28.72 -6.12
C GLN A 254 33.38 28.60 -7.62
N PRO A 255 34.13 29.25 -8.54
CA PRO A 255 33.95 29.01 -9.97
C PRO A 255 34.34 27.57 -10.32
N ARG A 256 33.50 26.89 -11.09
CA ARG A 256 33.83 25.61 -11.73
C ARG A 256 34.73 25.85 -12.95
N ALA A 257 35.25 24.77 -13.52
CA ALA A 257 36.16 24.81 -14.68
C ALA A 257 35.56 25.48 -15.93
N ASP A 258 34.23 25.45 -16.06
CA ASP A 258 33.46 26.10 -17.14
C ASP A 258 33.10 27.56 -16.84
N GLY A 259 33.59 28.12 -15.72
CA GLY A 259 33.30 29.47 -15.28
C GLY A 259 31.88 29.65 -14.74
N GLN A 260 31.19 28.58 -14.33
CA GLN A 260 29.88 28.68 -13.69
C GLN A 260 29.95 28.31 -12.20
N GLY A 261 28.95 28.71 -11.44
CA GLY A 261 28.76 28.27 -10.05
C GLY A 261 27.30 28.27 -9.66
N SER A 262 26.97 27.57 -8.59
CA SER A 262 25.61 27.61 -8.04
C SER A 262 25.61 27.61 -6.52
N ILE A 263 24.56 28.22 -5.97
CA ILE A 263 24.17 28.11 -4.57
C ILE A 263 22.68 27.87 -4.51
N GLY A 264 22.23 27.01 -3.61
CA GLY A 264 20.82 26.67 -3.49
C GLY A 264 20.39 26.33 -2.07
N LEU A 265 19.09 26.16 -1.92
CA LEU A 265 18.43 25.72 -0.69
C LEU A 265 17.73 24.38 -0.97
N HIS A 266 17.94 23.40 -0.09
CA HIS A 266 17.32 22.08 -0.14
C HIS A 266 16.60 21.77 1.18
N TRP A 267 15.30 21.47 1.10
CA TRP A 267 14.46 21.02 2.22
C TRP A 267 14.04 19.56 2.05
N LEU A 268 13.62 18.93 3.15
CA LEU A 268 12.98 17.61 3.10
C LEU A 268 11.56 17.72 2.50
N GLU A 269 10.85 18.76 2.89
CA GLU A 269 9.47 19.05 2.50
C GLU A 269 9.40 19.91 1.24
N ARG A 270 8.32 19.76 0.47
CA ARG A 270 8.00 20.73 -0.60
C ARG A 270 7.64 22.07 0.03
N ARG A 271 8.26 23.16 -0.46
CA ARG A 271 8.03 24.53 0.01
C ARG A 271 7.43 25.37 -1.12
N ARG A 272 6.29 26.01 -0.84
CA ARG A 272 5.69 26.99 -1.75
C ARG A 272 6.27 28.37 -1.47
N LEU A 273 7.31 28.74 -2.23
CA LEU A 273 8.06 29.98 -2.04
C LEU A 273 7.38 31.15 -2.75
N VAL A 274 7.26 32.28 -2.05
CA VAL A 274 6.66 33.52 -2.58
C VAL A 274 7.67 34.63 -2.79
N GLU A 275 8.80 34.57 -2.08
CA GLU A 275 9.89 35.54 -2.19
C GLU A 275 11.21 34.89 -1.78
N LEU A 276 12.28 35.18 -2.51
CA LEU A 276 13.63 34.72 -2.23
C LEU A 276 14.56 35.94 -2.23
N ARG A 277 15.43 36.06 -1.22
CA ARG A 277 16.41 37.14 -1.14
C ARG A 277 17.81 36.58 -1.03
N ILE A 278 18.76 37.21 -1.69
CA ILE A 278 20.18 36.90 -1.60
C ILE A 278 20.95 38.20 -1.39
N ARG A 279 21.79 38.23 -0.35
CA ARG A 279 22.69 39.34 -0.06
C ARG A 279 24.12 38.93 -0.35
N PHE A 280 24.76 39.62 -1.27
CA PHE A 280 26.17 39.46 -1.60
C PHE A 280 27.03 40.24 -0.62
N ALA A 281 28.29 39.82 -0.44
CA ALA A 281 29.35 40.68 0.09
C ALA A 281 29.59 41.88 -0.88
N PRO A 282 30.58 42.79 -0.71
CA PRO A 282 30.50 44.15 -1.25
C PRO A 282 30.30 44.31 -2.78
N THR A 283 30.55 43.27 -3.59
CA THR A 283 30.39 43.33 -5.05
C THR A 283 29.49 42.20 -5.57
N PRO A 284 28.24 42.49 -6.00
CA PRO A 284 27.38 41.51 -6.66
C PRO A 284 27.85 41.18 -8.08
N PRO A 285 27.54 39.98 -8.62
CA PRO A 285 27.85 39.61 -10.01
C PRO A 285 27.03 40.43 -11.03
N PRO A 286 27.40 40.43 -12.32
CA PRO A 286 26.61 41.05 -13.36
C PRO A 286 25.18 40.47 -13.41
N PRO A 287 24.11 41.28 -13.40
CA PRO A 287 22.75 40.75 -13.22
C PRO A 287 22.25 39.79 -14.31
N GLU A 288 22.73 39.95 -15.53
CA GLU A 288 22.41 39.08 -16.67
C GLU A 288 22.98 37.67 -16.53
N THR A 289 23.96 37.46 -15.65
CA THR A 289 24.57 36.15 -15.42
C THR A 289 23.93 35.40 -14.25
N VAL A 290 22.94 35.97 -13.57
CA VAL A 290 22.25 35.34 -12.44
C VAL A 290 20.90 34.78 -12.87
N HIS A 291 20.74 33.47 -12.78
CA HIS A 291 19.49 32.79 -13.13
C HIS A 291 18.95 31.98 -11.95
N LEU A 292 17.63 31.91 -11.82
CA LEU A 292 16.97 31.11 -10.80
C LEU A 292 16.43 29.82 -11.43
N GLN A 293 16.63 28.70 -10.75
CA GLN A 293 16.08 27.40 -11.13
C GLN A 293 15.37 26.75 -9.95
N ALA A 294 14.39 25.90 -10.25
CA ALA A 294 13.66 25.09 -9.29
C ALA A 294 13.72 23.62 -9.67
N TRP A 295 13.74 22.75 -8.66
CA TRP A 295 13.66 21.31 -8.87
C TRP A 295 12.21 20.86 -8.96
N VAL A 296 11.86 20.25 -10.08
CA VAL A 296 10.53 19.68 -10.35
C VAL A 296 10.68 18.18 -10.57
N GLY A 297 9.94 17.39 -9.78
CA GLY A 297 9.93 15.93 -9.88
C GLY A 297 9.31 15.22 -8.67
N GLU A 298 9.32 13.89 -8.74
CA GLU A 298 8.69 13.00 -7.76
C GLU A 298 9.45 12.98 -6.43
N SER A 299 10.79 12.99 -6.47
CA SER A 299 11.64 12.81 -5.29
C SER A 299 12.84 13.77 -5.25
N HIS A 300 13.74 13.57 -4.28
CA HIS A 300 15.01 14.30 -4.22
C HIS A 300 15.98 13.91 -5.33
N TRP A 301 15.77 12.75 -5.94
CA TRP A 301 16.64 12.19 -6.97
C TRP A 301 15.96 12.15 -8.35
N GLN A 302 14.64 11.99 -8.41
CA GLN A 302 13.90 11.98 -9.67
C GLN A 302 13.29 13.35 -9.94
N GLY A 303 13.79 14.00 -10.98
CA GLY A 303 13.33 15.31 -11.39
C GLY A 303 14.34 16.01 -12.27
N LYS A 304 14.05 17.29 -12.52
CA LYS A 304 14.90 18.17 -13.30
C LYS A 304 14.90 19.58 -12.75
N TRP A 305 16.03 20.26 -12.93
CA TRP A 305 16.16 21.69 -12.75
C TRP A 305 15.52 22.41 -13.94
N VAL A 306 14.47 23.18 -13.67
CA VAL A 306 13.80 24.04 -14.65
C VAL A 306 14.07 25.51 -14.34
N PRO A 307 14.16 26.38 -15.37
CA PRO A 307 14.16 27.82 -15.15
C PRO A 307 12.95 28.24 -14.30
N LEU A 308 13.19 29.08 -13.30
CA LEU A 308 12.16 29.66 -12.45
C LEU A 308 12.05 31.16 -12.77
N PRO A 309 11.11 31.58 -13.64
CA PRO A 309 10.90 32.99 -13.93
C PRO A 309 10.58 33.75 -12.63
N ALA A 310 11.16 34.93 -12.45
CA ALA A 310 10.92 35.76 -11.28
C ALA A 310 11.06 37.23 -11.65
N SER A 311 10.24 38.09 -11.04
CA SER A 311 10.55 39.52 -11.04
C SER A 311 11.69 39.78 -10.05
N VAL A 312 12.70 40.55 -10.45
CA VAL A 312 13.89 40.80 -9.65
C VAL A 312 13.97 42.28 -9.28
N GLU A 313 14.01 42.56 -7.98
CA GLU A 313 14.25 43.87 -7.40
C GLU A 313 15.68 43.91 -6.84
N ARG A 314 16.49 44.89 -7.26
CA ARG A 314 17.91 44.98 -6.92
C ARG A 314 18.16 46.20 -6.05
N ASN A 315 18.57 45.98 -4.80
CA ASN A 315 18.88 47.05 -3.86
C ASN A 315 20.31 46.89 -3.36
N GLN A 316 21.26 47.63 -3.96
CA GLN A 316 22.70 47.49 -3.70
C GLN A 316 23.13 46.02 -3.80
N ASN A 317 23.52 45.42 -2.68
CA ASN A 317 24.03 44.06 -2.59
C ASN A 317 22.94 43.05 -2.20
N GLU A 318 21.70 43.47 -1.95
CA GLU A 318 20.58 42.59 -1.64
C GLU A 318 19.59 42.54 -2.81
N TRP A 319 19.39 41.36 -3.39
CA TRP A 319 18.50 41.14 -4.51
C TRP A 319 17.31 40.29 -4.08
N THR A 320 16.11 40.71 -4.47
CA THR A 320 14.84 40.06 -4.14
C THR A 320 14.20 39.50 -5.41
N PHE A 321 13.97 38.19 -5.42
CA PHE A 321 13.31 37.44 -6.47
C PHE A 321 11.91 37.07 -6.01
N ARG A 322 10.89 37.37 -6.84
CA ARG A 322 9.51 36.93 -6.62
C ARG A 322 9.12 35.93 -7.70
N PRO A 323 9.18 34.61 -7.40
CA PRO A 323 8.94 33.56 -8.38
C PRO A 323 7.54 33.64 -9.00
N ASN A 324 7.47 33.38 -10.31
CA ASN A 324 6.24 33.12 -11.02
C ASN A 324 6.11 31.62 -11.28
N TRP A 325 5.19 30.97 -10.57
CA TRP A 325 4.93 29.54 -10.69
C TRP A 325 3.95 29.17 -11.80
N GLN A 326 3.37 30.15 -12.49
CA GLN A 326 2.43 29.90 -13.58
C GLN A 326 3.11 29.12 -14.70
N GLY A 327 2.49 28.00 -15.12
CA GLY A 327 2.99 27.15 -16.20
C GLY A 327 4.12 26.19 -15.80
N ILE A 328 4.56 26.17 -14.53
CA ILE A 328 5.57 25.22 -14.05
C ILE A 328 4.88 23.94 -13.54
N SER A 329 4.66 22.99 -14.45
CA SER A 329 4.06 21.68 -14.11
C SER A 329 4.86 20.97 -13.01
N GLY A 330 4.20 20.27 -12.09
CA GLY A 330 4.83 19.54 -10.98
C GLY A 330 5.29 20.39 -9.79
N ALA A 331 5.12 21.72 -9.82
CA ALA A 331 5.46 22.64 -8.72
C ALA A 331 4.22 23.20 -7.98
N THR A 332 3.02 22.67 -8.24
CA THR A 332 1.75 23.13 -7.66
C THR A 332 1.82 23.19 -6.13
N TYR A 333 2.32 22.12 -5.49
CA TYR A 333 2.46 22.02 -4.03
C TYR A 333 3.82 22.54 -3.52
N GLY A 334 4.55 23.30 -4.34
CA GLY A 334 5.89 23.78 -4.02
C GLY A 334 7.01 22.84 -4.48
N VAL A 335 8.24 23.19 -4.12
CA VAL A 335 9.46 22.48 -4.55
C VAL A 335 10.36 22.17 -3.37
N ARG A 336 11.18 21.12 -3.49
CA ARG A 336 12.14 20.73 -2.43
C ARG A 336 13.48 21.44 -2.56
N LYS A 337 13.79 21.95 -3.76
CA LYS A 337 15.08 22.61 -4.04
C LYS A 337 14.89 23.82 -4.96
N VAL A 338 15.65 24.87 -4.68
CA VAL A 338 15.85 26.03 -5.56
C VAL A 338 17.33 26.37 -5.61
N ARG A 339 17.82 26.88 -6.74
CA ARG A 339 19.21 27.32 -6.88
C ARG A 339 19.34 28.59 -7.72
N TRP A 340 20.29 29.44 -7.31
CA TRP A 340 20.85 30.49 -8.13
C TRP A 340 22.03 29.93 -8.91
N ILE A 341 22.03 30.18 -10.22
CA ILE A 341 23.16 29.93 -11.11
C ILE A 341 23.86 31.26 -11.35
N PHE A 342 25.18 31.25 -11.23
CA PHE A 342 26.05 32.36 -11.56
C PHE A 342 26.86 31.97 -12.81
N GLY A 343 26.60 32.65 -13.91
CA GLY A 343 27.35 32.52 -15.15
C GLY A 343 28.62 33.39 -15.13
N SER A 344 29.63 32.95 -15.88
CA SER A 344 30.84 33.73 -16.17
C SER A 344 31.62 34.18 -14.93
N MET A 345 31.69 33.33 -13.91
CA MET A 345 32.51 33.51 -12.71
C MET A 345 34.00 33.41 -13.03
N THR A 346 34.73 34.50 -12.82
CA THR A 346 36.21 34.55 -12.87
C THR A 346 36.84 34.61 -11.48
N GLN A 347 36.03 34.84 -10.44
CA GLN A 347 36.40 34.92 -9.03
C GLN A 347 35.32 34.28 -8.16
N PRO A 348 35.62 33.85 -6.93
CA PRO A 348 34.61 33.35 -5.99
C PRO A 348 33.58 34.41 -5.62
N ILE A 349 32.33 34.00 -5.43
CA ILE A 349 31.24 34.87 -4.96
C ILE A 349 30.99 34.57 -3.48
N GLN A 350 30.98 35.62 -2.65
CA GLN A 350 30.64 35.51 -1.23
C GLN A 350 29.21 35.99 -0.98
N ILE A 351 28.43 35.15 -0.28
CA ILE A 351 27.05 35.40 0.09
C ILE A 351 26.97 35.62 1.61
N GLU A 352 26.45 36.77 2.02
CA GLU A 352 26.26 37.12 3.44
C GLU A 352 25.01 36.44 4.01
N THR A 353 23.87 36.54 3.32
CA THR A 353 22.60 35.95 3.79
C THR A 353 21.73 35.49 2.62
N ILE A 354 20.93 34.45 2.88
CA ILE A 354 19.88 33.96 1.99
C ILE A 354 18.59 33.90 2.79
N ARG A 355 17.48 34.38 2.23
CA ARG A 355 16.14 34.29 2.82
C ARG A 355 15.16 33.68 1.84
N ALA A 356 14.19 32.93 2.35
CA ALA A 356 13.19 32.24 1.54
C ALA A 356 11.84 32.28 2.25
N PHE A 357 10.91 33.07 1.74
CA PHE A 357 9.61 33.25 2.38
C PHE A 357 8.56 32.33 1.76
N THR A 358 7.75 31.69 2.61
CA THR A 358 6.62 30.84 2.19
C THR A 358 5.28 31.58 2.31
N VAL A 359 4.20 30.91 1.92
CA VAL A 359 2.81 31.38 2.15
C VAL A 359 2.41 31.32 3.63
N SER A 360 3.13 30.54 4.44
CA SER A 360 2.84 30.38 5.87
C SER A 360 3.18 31.65 6.65
N ARG A 361 2.51 31.80 7.81
CA ARG A 361 2.64 33.00 8.64
C ARG A 361 3.08 32.66 10.05
N TRP A 362 3.88 33.54 10.62
CA TRP A 362 4.23 33.50 12.02
C TRP A 362 3.02 33.81 12.89
N ASP A 363 2.89 33.03 13.95
CA ASP A 363 2.09 33.33 15.12
C ASP A 363 2.93 33.03 16.37
N GLU A 364 2.51 33.50 17.53
CA GLU A 364 3.24 33.31 18.78
C GLU A 364 2.35 32.66 19.84
N THR A 365 2.94 31.74 20.61
CA THR A 365 2.28 31.10 21.74
C THR A 365 3.28 30.87 22.86
N GLU A 366 2.79 30.68 24.07
CA GLU A 366 3.60 30.23 25.22
C GLU A 366 3.24 28.78 25.53
N LEU A 367 4.27 27.95 25.67
CA LEU A 367 4.17 26.54 26.04
C LEU A 367 4.87 26.32 27.37
N THR A 368 4.31 25.46 28.21
CA THR A 368 4.92 25.06 29.48
C THR A 368 5.35 23.61 29.41
N LEU A 369 6.64 23.36 29.66
CA LEU A 369 7.23 22.02 29.71
C LEU A 369 7.44 21.60 31.16
N ARG A 370 7.18 20.32 31.45
CA ARG A 370 7.39 19.68 32.76
C ARG A 370 7.97 18.29 32.59
N LEU A 371 8.90 17.95 33.47
CA LEU A 371 9.46 16.61 33.58
C LEU A 371 9.05 15.98 34.90
N HIS A 372 8.78 14.68 34.86
CA HIS A 372 8.48 13.90 36.05
C HIS A 372 9.74 13.73 36.93
N SER A 373 10.89 13.54 36.29
CA SER A 373 12.20 13.45 36.93
C SER A 373 13.12 14.51 36.31
N PRO A 374 13.74 15.40 37.09
CA PRO A 374 14.66 16.41 36.56
C PRO A 374 15.81 15.80 35.78
N ASP A 375 16.10 16.33 34.60
CA ASP A 375 17.19 15.91 33.74
C ASP A 375 17.57 17.04 32.77
N LYS A 376 18.79 17.00 32.23
CA LYS A 376 19.25 17.97 31.23
C LYS A 376 18.62 17.68 29.87
N VAL A 377 17.87 18.65 29.38
CA VAL A 377 17.17 18.62 28.09
C VAL A 377 17.80 19.63 27.13
N SER A 378 18.11 19.19 25.91
CA SER A 378 18.31 20.09 24.77
C SER A 378 17.02 20.19 23.98
N ILE A 379 16.63 21.42 23.62
CA ILE A 379 15.43 21.72 22.84
C ILE A 379 15.87 22.51 21.61
N ARG A 380 15.72 21.91 20.43
CA ARG A 380 15.89 22.59 19.15
C ARG A 380 14.54 22.78 18.48
N ILE A 381 14.25 23.96 17.97
CA ILE A 381 13.01 24.24 17.23
C ILE A 381 13.26 24.17 15.72
N TYR A 382 12.41 23.43 15.01
CA TYR A 382 12.41 23.30 13.55
C TYR A 382 11.18 23.98 12.96
N ASN A 383 11.32 24.66 11.82
CA ASN A 383 10.30 25.53 11.21
C ASN A 383 9.71 26.55 12.21
N GLY A 384 10.53 27.07 13.13
CA GLY A 384 10.09 27.99 14.18
C GLY A 384 11.24 28.60 14.97
N GLU A 385 10.90 29.50 15.88
CA GLU A 385 11.86 30.25 16.70
C GLU A 385 11.46 30.25 18.18
N ILE A 386 12.44 30.18 19.06
CA ILE A 386 12.26 30.42 20.50
C ILE A 386 12.47 31.92 20.73
N VAL A 387 11.46 32.59 21.30
CA VAL A 387 11.48 34.03 21.56
C VAL A 387 12.05 34.28 22.95
N GLN A 388 13.15 35.05 23.01
CA GLN A 388 13.82 35.49 24.23
C GLN A 388 13.77 37.01 24.33
N ASN A 389 14.12 37.57 25.50
CA ASN A 389 14.13 39.03 25.70
C ASN A 389 15.12 39.76 24.79
N THR A 390 16.19 39.08 24.37
CA THR A 390 17.30 39.62 23.57
C THR A 390 17.18 39.32 22.06
N GLY A 391 16.16 38.57 21.63
CA GLY A 391 15.99 38.16 20.22
C GLY A 391 15.33 36.79 20.07
N THR A 392 15.61 36.11 18.96
CA THR A 392 15.16 34.73 18.72
C THR A 392 16.34 33.77 18.62
N VAL A 393 16.13 32.54 19.08
CA VAL A 393 17.11 31.44 18.96
C VAL A 393 16.43 30.18 18.44
N HIS A 394 17.22 29.25 17.88
CA HIS A 394 16.71 27.95 17.43
C HIS A 394 17.02 26.80 18.39
N GLU A 395 17.79 27.04 19.45
CA GLU A 395 18.16 26.02 20.42
C GLU A 395 18.27 26.61 21.82
N THR A 396 17.89 25.83 22.83
CA THR A 396 18.04 26.16 24.24
C THR A 396 18.24 24.89 25.08
N THR A 397 18.64 25.05 26.33
CA THR A 397 18.81 23.95 27.29
C THR A 397 18.01 24.20 28.56
N TRP A 398 17.60 23.12 29.21
CA TRP A 398 16.80 23.15 30.43
C TRP A 398 17.24 22.02 31.37
N ASP A 399 17.29 22.25 32.67
CA ASP A 399 17.75 21.29 33.68
C ASP A 399 16.65 20.39 34.27
N GLY A 400 15.39 20.61 33.86
CA GLY A 400 14.26 19.81 34.32
C GLY A 400 13.81 20.10 35.76
N GLN A 401 14.51 20.94 36.53
CA GLN A 401 14.22 21.13 37.97
C GLN A 401 12.94 21.91 38.22
N THR A 402 12.72 22.94 37.41
CA THR A 402 11.53 23.78 37.47
C THR A 402 10.83 23.81 36.11
N PRO A 403 9.51 24.01 36.08
CA PRO A 403 8.77 24.31 34.87
C PRO A 403 9.46 25.28 33.90
N LEU A 404 9.68 24.86 32.65
CA LEU A 404 10.13 25.78 31.60
C LEU A 404 8.93 26.41 30.91
N ARG A 405 8.84 27.74 30.91
CA ARG A 405 7.94 28.49 30.02
C ARG A 405 8.71 28.93 28.78
N LEU A 406 8.21 28.51 27.63
CA LEU A 406 8.84 28.73 26.33
C LEU A 406 7.88 29.55 25.47
N ARG A 407 8.23 30.81 25.20
CA ARG A 407 7.55 31.59 24.16
C ARG A 407 8.11 31.16 22.81
N VAL A 408 7.24 30.68 21.93
CA VAL A 408 7.62 30.17 20.62
C VAL A 408 6.91 30.97 19.53
N ARG A 409 7.67 31.34 18.51
CA ARG A 409 7.14 31.79 17.24
C ARG A 409 7.04 30.58 16.32
N TYR A 410 5.81 30.20 16.00
CA TYR A 410 5.52 28.99 15.25
C TYR A 410 4.83 29.36 13.94
N SER A 411 5.07 28.54 12.93
CA SER A 411 4.43 28.66 11.63
C SER A 411 3.01 28.16 11.75
N ARG A 412 2.05 28.99 11.36
CA ARG A 412 0.66 28.59 11.13
C ARG A 412 0.54 28.08 9.69
N PRO A 413 0.48 26.75 9.47
CA PRO A 413 0.46 26.19 8.13
C PRO A 413 -0.84 26.56 7.40
N SER A 414 -0.74 26.73 6.07
CA SER A 414 -1.85 27.03 5.14
C SER A 414 -2.54 25.75 4.64
N MET A 415 -2.74 24.76 5.54
CA MET A 415 -3.15 23.36 5.28
C MET A 415 -2.02 22.37 4.95
N LEU A 416 -0.97 22.78 4.25
CA LEU A 416 0.22 21.93 4.06
C LEU A 416 1.05 21.89 5.35
N LEU A 417 1.20 20.69 5.93
CA LEU A 417 2.03 20.46 7.12
C LEU A 417 3.55 20.49 6.82
N SER A 418 3.95 20.95 5.63
CA SER A 418 5.36 21.13 5.24
C SER A 418 6.09 22.12 6.15
N ASP A 419 5.40 23.17 6.60
CA ASP A 419 5.96 24.23 7.43
C ASP A 419 5.66 24.01 8.93
N ARG A 420 5.26 22.80 9.31
CA ARG A 420 4.89 22.47 10.70
C ARG A 420 6.05 22.72 11.66
N THR A 421 5.80 23.46 12.74
CA THR A 421 6.79 23.74 13.78
C THR A 421 6.90 22.58 14.76
N VAL A 422 8.13 22.12 14.99
CA VAL A 422 8.42 20.96 15.85
C VAL A 422 9.50 21.32 16.87
N LEU A 423 9.22 21.08 18.15
CA LEU A 423 10.21 21.10 19.22
C LEU A 423 10.91 19.73 19.25
N ARG A 424 12.17 19.66 18.80
CA ARG A 424 13.01 18.48 18.87
C ARG A 424 13.69 18.43 20.24
N ILE A 425 13.25 17.50 21.07
CA ILE A 425 13.62 17.37 22.47
C ILE A 425 14.59 16.21 22.59
N ARG A 426 15.73 16.44 23.24
CA ARG A 426 16.73 15.41 23.53
C ARG A 426 16.99 15.33 25.03
N LEU A 427 16.72 14.16 25.58
CA LEU A 427 17.08 13.72 26.93
C LEU A 427 18.23 12.70 26.84
N PRO A 428 18.90 12.34 27.96
CA PRO A 428 19.96 11.33 27.94
C PRO A 428 19.53 9.97 27.37
N ASP A 429 18.31 9.54 27.67
CA ASP A 429 17.79 8.23 27.29
C ASP A 429 16.94 8.23 26.01
N GLY A 430 16.86 9.36 25.28
CA GLY A 430 16.13 9.41 24.00
C GLY A 430 15.86 10.81 23.45
N ALA A 431 15.47 10.87 22.19
CA ALA A 431 15.05 12.12 21.54
C ALA A 431 13.84 11.90 20.63
N PHE A 432 13.00 12.93 20.51
CA PHE A 432 11.76 12.94 19.72
C PHE A 432 11.29 14.37 19.47
N GLY A 433 10.37 14.55 18.52
CA GLY A 433 9.69 15.81 18.28
C GLY A 433 8.39 15.97 19.08
N VAL A 434 8.04 17.19 19.46
CA VAL A 434 6.68 17.57 19.86
C VAL A 434 6.23 18.70 18.93
N ALA A 435 5.20 18.45 18.13
CA ALA A 435 4.69 19.48 17.25
C ALA A 435 3.87 20.52 18.02
N VAL A 436 4.05 21.80 17.69
CA VAL A 436 3.39 22.89 18.42
C VAL A 436 1.87 22.88 18.20
N ASP A 437 1.44 22.59 16.97
CA ASP A 437 0.03 22.47 16.60
C ASP A 437 -0.68 21.30 17.31
N ASP A 438 0.01 20.19 17.61
CA ASP A 438 -0.54 19.11 18.43
C ASP A 438 -0.88 19.60 19.84
N VAL A 439 0.02 20.37 20.46
CA VAL A 439 -0.20 20.97 21.79
C VAL A 439 -1.33 21.99 21.73
N LEU A 440 -1.39 22.82 20.68
CA LEU A 440 -2.44 23.82 20.53
C LEU A 440 -3.83 23.19 20.29
N THR A 441 -3.88 22.10 19.53
CA THR A 441 -5.12 21.40 19.17
C THR A 441 -5.66 20.58 20.35
N HIS A 442 -4.79 19.88 21.08
CA HIS A 442 -5.18 18.96 22.16
C HIS A 442 -5.07 19.59 23.56
N GLY A 443 -4.51 20.79 23.66
CA GLY A 443 -4.24 21.51 24.91
C GLY A 443 -2.96 21.04 25.63
N ALA A 444 -2.58 19.76 25.46
CA ALA A 444 -1.33 19.20 25.97
C ALA A 444 -0.89 17.95 25.20
N VAL A 445 0.42 17.71 25.20
CA VAL A 445 1.08 16.49 24.72
C VAL A 445 1.82 15.88 25.90
N TYR A 446 1.50 14.62 26.24
CA TYR A 446 2.13 13.88 27.32
C TYR A 446 2.82 12.64 26.76
N VAL A 447 4.14 12.56 26.95
CA VAL A 447 5.00 11.45 26.50
C VAL A 447 5.45 10.68 27.74
N PRO A 448 4.75 9.59 28.13
CA PRO A 448 5.01 8.88 29.38
C PRO A 448 6.43 8.31 29.45
N HIS A 449 6.96 7.83 28.32
CA HIS A 449 8.31 7.29 28.21
C HIS A 449 9.37 8.26 28.71
N ALA A 450 9.25 9.53 28.35
CA ALA A 450 10.18 10.58 28.71
C ALA A 450 9.78 11.31 29.99
N GLY A 451 8.66 10.93 30.62
CA GLY A 451 8.08 11.67 31.73
C GLY A 451 7.77 13.14 31.40
N LEU A 452 7.58 13.47 30.12
CA LEU A 452 7.47 14.85 29.63
C LEU A 452 6.02 15.24 29.38
N LEU A 453 5.60 16.40 29.88
CA LEU A 453 4.36 17.08 29.53
C LEU A 453 4.67 18.43 28.90
N VAL A 454 4.10 18.70 27.72
CA VAL A 454 4.11 20.01 27.06
C VAL A 454 2.66 20.50 26.99
N ALA A 455 2.36 21.65 27.58
CA ALA A 455 0.98 22.13 27.72
C ALA A 455 0.84 23.62 27.42
N ARG A 456 -0.34 24.02 26.95
CA ARG A 456 -0.73 25.43 26.85
C ARG A 456 -1.13 26.03 28.20
N ASP A 457 -1.74 25.22 29.07
CA ASP A 457 -2.11 25.63 30.42
C ASP A 457 -0.87 25.60 31.34
N PRO A 458 -0.37 26.76 31.83
CA PRO A 458 0.83 26.82 32.65
C PRO A 458 0.63 26.23 34.05
N ASN A 459 -0.60 25.93 34.47
CA ASN A 459 -0.92 25.37 35.77
C ASN A 459 -1.11 23.84 35.73
N LEU A 460 -1.26 23.25 34.54
CA LEU A 460 -1.46 21.81 34.38
C LEU A 460 -0.23 21.02 34.85
N THR A 461 -0.39 20.14 35.84
CA THR A 461 0.68 19.22 36.28
C THR A 461 0.58 17.85 35.61
N ILE A 462 1.68 17.08 35.67
CA ILE A 462 1.72 15.70 35.15
C ILE A 462 0.70 14.83 35.89
N GLU A 463 0.59 14.95 37.21
CA GLU A 463 -0.34 14.18 38.05
C GLU A 463 -1.79 14.52 37.71
N GLN A 464 -2.09 15.81 37.48
CA GLN A 464 -3.40 16.24 37.02
C GLN A 464 -3.73 15.65 35.64
N TYR A 465 -2.79 15.69 34.70
CA TYR A 465 -2.99 15.10 33.37
C TYR A 465 -3.18 13.58 33.44
N ARG A 466 -2.33 12.86 34.19
CA ARG A 466 -2.46 11.41 34.45
C ARG A 466 -3.83 11.06 35.02
N ARG A 467 -4.35 11.85 35.98
CA ARG A 467 -5.72 11.68 36.51
C ARG A 467 -6.80 11.90 35.44
N ARG A 468 -6.64 12.87 34.54
CA ARG A 468 -7.59 13.14 33.43
C ARG A 468 -7.71 11.94 32.48
N ILE A 469 -6.60 11.21 32.25
CA ILE A 469 -6.57 10.09 31.30
C ILE A 469 -6.67 8.70 31.93
N ALA A 470 -6.72 8.60 33.26
CA ALA A 470 -6.60 7.32 34.00
C ALA A 470 -7.59 6.21 33.59
N ARG A 471 -8.77 6.57 33.06
CA ARG A 471 -9.81 5.63 32.60
C ARG A 471 -9.75 5.31 31.10
N ARG A 472 -8.91 6.00 30.34
CA ARG A 472 -8.75 5.75 28.90
C ARG A 472 -7.79 4.60 28.67
N ARG A 473 -7.98 3.89 27.56
CA ARG A 473 -7.20 2.69 27.18
C ARG A 473 -6.92 2.71 25.69
N THR A 474 -5.81 2.09 25.27
CA THR A 474 -5.56 1.84 23.84
C THR A 474 -6.55 0.78 23.34
N VAL A 475 -6.67 0.65 22.02
CA VAL A 475 -7.39 -0.42 21.34
C VAL A 475 -6.81 -1.76 21.77
N LEU A 476 -5.49 -1.96 21.72
CA LEU A 476 -4.87 -3.24 22.11
C LEU A 476 -5.12 -3.61 23.58
N GLU A 477 -5.09 -2.65 24.51
CA GLU A 477 -5.48 -2.89 25.91
C GLU A 477 -6.92 -3.38 26.02
N ARG A 478 -7.85 -2.80 25.24
CA ARG A 478 -9.26 -3.23 25.19
C ARG A 478 -9.42 -4.60 24.54
N VAL A 479 -8.72 -4.88 23.44
CA VAL A 479 -8.73 -6.18 22.75
C VAL A 479 -8.36 -7.31 23.69
N ARG A 480 -7.31 -7.13 24.49
CA ARG A 480 -6.85 -8.13 25.46
C ARG A 480 -7.91 -8.44 26.54
N GLN A 481 -8.84 -7.51 26.79
CA GLN A 481 -9.96 -7.67 27.72
C GLN A 481 -11.23 -8.24 27.08
N MET A 482 -11.37 -8.16 25.75
CA MET A 482 -12.51 -8.72 25.01
C MET A 482 -12.42 -10.25 24.93
N PRO A 483 -13.57 -10.94 24.70
CA PRO A 483 -13.55 -12.30 24.17
C PRO A 483 -12.71 -12.40 22.89
N GLU A 484 -12.18 -13.59 22.60
CA GLU A 484 -11.50 -13.85 21.34
C GLU A 484 -12.46 -13.64 20.15
N GLN A 485 -11.93 -13.10 19.06
CA GLN A 485 -12.67 -13.05 17.79
C GLN A 485 -12.92 -14.48 17.29
N THR A 486 -14.04 -14.69 16.62
CA THR A 486 -14.36 -15.95 15.95
C THR A 486 -14.45 -15.74 14.44
N PHE A 487 -14.23 -16.79 13.66
CA PHE A 487 -14.38 -16.69 12.21
C PHE A 487 -15.81 -16.32 11.81
N ALA A 488 -16.80 -16.94 12.45
CA ALA A 488 -18.22 -16.64 12.22
C ALA A 488 -18.56 -15.17 12.51
N GLN A 489 -18.06 -14.60 13.60
CA GLN A 489 -18.30 -13.18 13.92
C GLN A 489 -17.60 -12.24 12.94
N ALA A 490 -16.37 -12.55 12.52
CA ALA A 490 -15.70 -11.75 11.50
C ALA A 490 -16.44 -11.79 10.15
N MET A 491 -16.94 -12.95 9.72
CA MET A 491 -17.79 -13.07 8.54
C MET A 491 -19.10 -12.30 8.69
N GLU A 492 -19.71 -12.27 9.88
CA GLU A 492 -20.94 -11.51 10.10
C GLU A 492 -20.73 -9.98 10.10
N LYS A 493 -19.61 -9.51 10.67
CA LYS A 493 -19.42 -8.08 10.98
C LYS A 493 -18.45 -7.35 10.05
N THR A 494 -17.56 -8.08 9.39
CA THR A 494 -16.49 -7.50 8.56
C THR A 494 -16.72 -7.77 7.07
N HIS A 495 -17.21 -8.96 6.69
CA HIS A 495 -17.40 -9.31 5.27
C HIS A 495 -18.56 -8.54 4.62
N HIS A 496 -18.37 -8.07 3.38
CA HIS A 496 -19.44 -7.48 2.57
C HIS A 496 -19.78 -8.39 1.38
N GLN A 497 -21.08 -8.62 1.14
CA GLN A 497 -21.57 -9.56 0.12
C GLN A 497 -21.03 -9.31 -1.30
N VAL A 498 -20.64 -8.07 -1.61
CA VAL A 498 -20.04 -7.71 -2.90
C VAL A 498 -18.74 -8.46 -3.19
N GLN A 499 -18.00 -8.91 -2.16
CA GLN A 499 -16.79 -9.74 -2.32
C GLN A 499 -17.10 -11.14 -2.86
N ASN A 500 -18.34 -11.63 -2.78
CA ASN A 500 -18.75 -12.93 -3.32
C ASN A 500 -18.86 -12.94 -4.85
N ASN A 501 -18.74 -11.77 -5.49
CA ASN A 501 -18.65 -11.66 -6.94
C ASN A 501 -17.28 -12.17 -7.45
N GLY A 502 -17.23 -12.55 -8.74
CA GLY A 502 -16.00 -12.93 -9.42
C GLY A 502 -16.01 -14.37 -9.97
N PRO A 503 -15.08 -14.67 -10.87
CA PRO A 503 -15.00 -15.97 -11.53
C PRO A 503 -14.20 -17.00 -10.71
N MET A 504 -14.03 -18.19 -11.27
CA MET A 504 -13.12 -19.20 -10.77
C MET A 504 -12.20 -19.71 -11.88
N MET A 505 -10.90 -19.78 -11.62
CA MET A 505 -9.94 -20.44 -12.51
C MET A 505 -9.97 -21.95 -12.28
N LEU A 506 -9.92 -22.75 -13.35
CA LEU A 506 -9.76 -24.20 -13.30
C LEU A 506 -8.58 -24.65 -14.16
N SER A 507 -7.81 -25.59 -13.64
CA SER A 507 -6.74 -26.32 -14.33
C SER A 507 -6.29 -27.50 -13.49
N LEU A 508 -5.39 -28.34 -14.01
CA LEU A 508 -4.51 -29.14 -13.15
C LEU A 508 -3.49 -28.22 -12.43
N ALA A 509 -2.81 -28.73 -11.40
CA ALA A 509 -1.86 -27.95 -10.61
C ALA A 509 -0.70 -27.44 -11.49
N CYS A 510 -0.40 -26.14 -11.39
CA CYS A 510 0.65 -25.43 -12.12
C CYS A 510 0.57 -25.53 -13.67
N ASP A 511 -0.52 -26.06 -14.23
CA ASP A 511 -0.67 -26.29 -15.66
C ASP A 511 -0.86 -24.95 -16.40
N ASN A 512 -0.30 -24.80 -17.60
CA ASN A 512 -0.48 -23.56 -18.37
C ASN A 512 -1.85 -23.48 -19.06
N ARG A 513 -2.57 -24.61 -19.15
CA ARG A 513 -3.88 -24.72 -19.77
C ARG A 513 -4.96 -24.34 -18.77
N LYS A 514 -5.43 -23.09 -18.87
CA LYS A 514 -6.39 -22.50 -17.93
C LYS A 514 -7.78 -22.34 -18.53
N PHE A 515 -8.77 -22.59 -17.68
CA PHE A 515 -10.18 -22.32 -17.93
C PHE A 515 -10.71 -21.36 -16.87
N ILE A 516 -11.72 -20.58 -17.21
CA ILE A 516 -12.40 -19.69 -16.27
C ILE A 516 -13.90 -20.02 -16.29
N VAL A 517 -14.49 -20.19 -15.11
CA VAL A 517 -15.94 -20.29 -14.92
C VAL A 517 -16.42 -18.97 -14.32
N GLU A 518 -17.17 -18.20 -15.10
CA GLU A 518 -17.83 -17.00 -14.62
C GLU A 518 -18.97 -17.36 -13.67
N ARG A 519 -19.39 -16.40 -12.82
CA ARG A 519 -20.44 -16.64 -11.81
C ARG A 519 -21.79 -17.05 -12.41
N ASP A 520 -22.06 -16.64 -13.65
CA ASP A 520 -23.27 -16.98 -14.40
C ASP A 520 -23.21 -18.34 -15.12
N GLY A 521 -22.14 -19.11 -14.91
CA GLY A 521 -21.92 -20.41 -15.56
C GLY A 521 -21.18 -20.34 -16.89
N THR A 522 -20.81 -19.15 -17.39
CA THR A 522 -20.04 -19.02 -18.65
C THR A 522 -18.65 -19.62 -18.51
N LEU A 523 -18.26 -20.46 -19.47
CA LEU A 523 -16.92 -21.06 -19.57
C LEU A 523 -16.05 -20.24 -20.52
N ARG A 524 -14.80 -19.99 -20.14
CA ARG A 524 -13.83 -19.32 -21.00
C ARG A 524 -12.51 -20.09 -21.12
N LYS A 525 -11.98 -20.13 -22.34
CA LYS A 525 -10.64 -20.65 -22.67
C LYS A 525 -10.02 -19.72 -23.71
N GLY A 526 -9.02 -18.93 -23.31
CA GLY A 526 -8.49 -17.87 -24.17
C GLY A 526 -9.58 -16.88 -24.58
N GLU A 527 -9.76 -16.68 -25.88
CA GLU A 527 -10.82 -15.82 -26.45
C GLU A 527 -12.18 -16.53 -26.58
N THR A 528 -12.21 -17.86 -26.44
CA THR A 528 -13.44 -18.65 -26.53
C THR A 528 -14.27 -18.51 -25.27
N GLN A 529 -15.57 -18.27 -25.45
CA GLN A 529 -16.59 -18.27 -24.41
C GLN A 529 -17.74 -19.18 -24.81
N ILE A 530 -18.18 -20.04 -23.89
CA ILE A 530 -19.35 -20.91 -24.06
C ILE A 530 -20.24 -20.71 -22.84
N GLN A 531 -21.42 -20.16 -23.05
CA GLN A 531 -22.39 -19.87 -22.00
C GLN A 531 -23.57 -20.83 -22.11
N PRO A 532 -23.78 -21.74 -21.14
CA PRO A 532 -25.02 -22.47 -20.99
C PRO A 532 -26.15 -21.52 -20.57
N LEU A 533 -27.31 -21.63 -21.22
CA LEU A 533 -28.51 -20.85 -20.92
C LEU A 533 -29.62 -21.80 -20.45
N TYR A 534 -29.86 -21.81 -19.14
CA TYR A 534 -30.85 -22.67 -18.49
C TYR A 534 -32.27 -22.14 -18.67
N ALA A 535 -33.20 -23.03 -19.02
CA ALA A 535 -34.55 -22.67 -19.47
C ALA A 535 -34.51 -21.61 -20.60
N ASN A 536 -33.52 -21.72 -21.50
CA ASN A 536 -33.23 -20.73 -22.55
C ASN A 536 -33.04 -19.30 -21.99
N GLY A 537 -32.36 -19.16 -20.85
CA GLY A 537 -32.04 -17.88 -20.21
C GLY A 537 -33.09 -17.38 -19.21
N LYS A 538 -34.13 -18.17 -18.91
CA LYS A 538 -35.18 -17.78 -17.95
C LYS A 538 -34.92 -18.25 -16.52
N ALA A 539 -34.06 -19.24 -16.32
CA ALA A 539 -33.78 -19.77 -14.98
C ALA A 539 -33.07 -18.71 -14.12
N GLN A 540 -33.44 -18.66 -12.84
CA GLN A 540 -32.87 -17.73 -11.88
C GLN A 540 -31.70 -18.39 -11.16
N TRP A 541 -30.57 -17.69 -11.09
CA TRP A 541 -29.43 -18.12 -10.27
C TRP A 541 -29.82 -18.19 -8.79
N THR A 542 -29.29 -19.18 -8.07
CA THR A 542 -29.61 -19.39 -6.64
C THR A 542 -28.37 -19.38 -5.75
N GLU A 543 -27.37 -20.20 -6.07
CA GLU A 543 -26.15 -20.32 -5.26
C GLU A 543 -24.98 -20.84 -6.09
N ARG A 544 -23.78 -20.69 -5.53
CA ARG A 544 -22.54 -21.31 -6.00
C ARG A 544 -21.70 -21.74 -4.80
N HIS A 545 -21.13 -22.94 -4.85
CA HIS A 545 -20.19 -23.45 -3.85
C HIS A 545 -19.14 -24.37 -4.50
N LEU A 546 -18.15 -24.81 -3.73
CA LEU A 546 -17.16 -25.79 -4.17
C LEU A 546 -17.55 -27.21 -3.77
N HIS A 547 -17.51 -28.15 -4.71
CA HIS A 547 -17.71 -29.58 -4.43
C HIS A 547 -16.69 -30.07 -3.39
N GLY A 548 -17.15 -30.91 -2.45
CA GLY A 548 -16.34 -31.33 -1.31
C GLY A 548 -15.90 -30.19 -0.37
N GLY A 549 -16.45 -28.98 -0.53
CA GLY A 549 -16.16 -27.79 0.27
C GLY A 549 -14.94 -26.99 -0.15
N TRP A 550 -13.96 -27.59 -0.85
CA TRP A 550 -12.68 -26.93 -1.16
C TRP A 550 -12.05 -27.34 -2.49
N LEU A 551 -12.56 -28.39 -3.15
CA LEU A 551 -12.00 -28.84 -4.42
C LEU A 551 -12.25 -27.78 -5.50
N PRO A 552 -11.38 -27.67 -6.52
CA PRO A 552 -11.56 -26.69 -7.58
C PRO A 552 -12.60 -27.19 -8.60
N VAL A 553 -13.83 -27.30 -8.12
CA VAL A 553 -14.98 -27.88 -8.79
C VAL A 553 -16.19 -27.03 -8.38
N PRO A 554 -16.42 -25.87 -9.02
CA PRO A 554 -17.58 -25.04 -8.71
C PRO A 554 -18.86 -25.76 -9.14
N VAL A 555 -19.83 -25.77 -8.23
CA VAL A 555 -21.20 -26.21 -8.44
C VAL A 555 -22.09 -24.97 -8.39
N ILE A 556 -22.78 -24.68 -9.48
CA ILE A 556 -23.68 -23.53 -9.59
C ILE A 556 -25.10 -24.05 -9.78
N THR A 557 -26.06 -23.46 -9.08
CA THR A 557 -27.46 -23.89 -9.10
C THR A 557 -28.37 -22.79 -9.64
N TRP A 558 -29.28 -23.16 -10.55
CA TRP A 558 -30.35 -22.30 -11.07
C TRP A 558 -31.71 -22.97 -10.91
N LYS A 559 -32.77 -22.17 -10.88
CA LYS A 559 -34.14 -22.65 -10.74
C LYS A 559 -35.07 -22.06 -11.80
N ASP A 560 -35.90 -22.90 -12.40
CA ASP A 560 -37.03 -22.53 -13.26
C ASP A 560 -38.26 -23.35 -12.85
N GLY A 561 -39.17 -22.72 -12.10
CA GLY A 561 -40.33 -23.40 -11.53
C GLY A 561 -39.94 -24.60 -10.67
N ALA A 562 -40.31 -25.81 -11.12
CA ALA A 562 -40.00 -27.08 -10.45
C ALA A 562 -38.65 -27.70 -10.86
N VAL A 563 -38.02 -27.19 -11.92
CA VAL A 563 -36.75 -27.71 -12.43
C VAL A 563 -35.60 -26.95 -11.78
N VAL A 564 -34.66 -27.69 -11.20
CA VAL A 564 -33.40 -27.19 -10.65
C VAL A 564 -32.28 -27.64 -11.56
N TYR A 565 -31.52 -26.70 -12.11
CA TYR A 565 -30.35 -26.97 -12.93
C TYR A 565 -29.09 -26.85 -12.07
N ARG A 566 -28.18 -27.83 -12.16
CA ARG A 566 -26.85 -27.76 -11.53
C ARG A 566 -25.76 -27.87 -12.58
N GLN A 567 -24.79 -26.96 -12.53
CA GLN A 567 -23.58 -27.01 -13.35
C GLN A 567 -22.39 -27.35 -12.46
N THR A 568 -21.80 -28.51 -12.66
CA THR A 568 -20.57 -28.95 -11.99
C THR A 568 -19.42 -28.87 -12.99
N SER A 569 -18.50 -27.92 -12.81
CA SER A 569 -17.38 -27.70 -13.74
C SER A 569 -16.06 -28.11 -13.09
N PHE A 570 -15.20 -28.85 -13.81
CA PHE A 570 -13.91 -29.32 -13.27
C PHE A 570 -12.92 -29.67 -14.38
N VAL A 571 -11.63 -29.72 -14.05
CA VAL A 571 -10.59 -30.20 -14.97
C VAL A 571 -10.11 -31.57 -14.51
N ALA A 572 -10.10 -32.54 -15.42
CA ALA A 572 -9.68 -33.91 -15.15
C ALA A 572 -8.45 -34.29 -16.00
N PRO A 573 -7.47 -35.01 -15.44
CA PRO A 573 -6.45 -35.67 -16.23
C PRO A 573 -7.08 -36.83 -17.03
N LEU A 574 -6.70 -36.96 -18.29
CA LEU A 574 -7.16 -38.06 -19.15
C LEU A 574 -6.21 -39.26 -19.11
N ASP A 575 -4.91 -38.99 -18.94
CA ASP A 575 -3.89 -40.02 -18.77
C ASP A 575 -3.83 -40.52 -17.32
N GLU A 576 -3.48 -41.79 -17.14
CA GLU A 576 -3.37 -42.41 -15.80
C GLU A 576 -2.13 -41.96 -15.03
N GLN A 577 -1.06 -41.64 -15.74
CA GLN A 577 0.24 -41.27 -15.15
C GLN A 577 0.64 -39.85 -15.54
N PRO A 578 1.41 -39.15 -14.69
CA PRO A 578 2.05 -37.89 -15.05
C PRO A 578 3.03 -38.06 -16.22
N ILE A 579 3.41 -36.95 -16.85
CA ILE A 579 4.41 -36.95 -17.93
C ILE A 579 5.74 -37.52 -17.38
N ALA A 580 6.32 -38.49 -18.09
CA ALA A 580 7.56 -39.14 -17.67
C ALA A 580 8.71 -38.12 -17.54
N GLY A 581 9.40 -38.13 -16.39
CA GLY A 581 10.51 -37.20 -16.11
C GLY A 581 10.08 -35.77 -15.72
N SER A 582 8.77 -35.47 -15.71
CA SER A 582 8.23 -34.20 -15.23
C SER A 582 7.96 -34.22 -13.71
N ASN A 583 7.21 -33.24 -13.20
CA ASN A 583 6.70 -33.29 -11.83
C ASN A 583 5.45 -34.18 -11.73
N ARG A 584 5.07 -34.57 -10.50
CA ARG A 584 4.00 -35.53 -10.26
C ARG A 584 2.58 -35.06 -10.59
N TRP A 585 2.39 -33.79 -10.97
CA TRP A 585 1.07 -33.19 -11.16
C TRP A 585 0.79 -32.73 -12.60
N LEU A 586 1.77 -32.82 -13.51
CA LEU A 586 1.57 -32.52 -14.93
C LEU A 586 1.21 -33.77 -15.73
N HIS A 587 0.12 -33.69 -16.48
CA HIS A 587 -0.36 -34.74 -17.38
C HIS A 587 -0.36 -34.25 -18.82
N GLU A 588 -0.16 -35.16 -19.78
CA GLU A 588 -0.09 -34.83 -21.20
C GLU A 588 -1.43 -34.29 -21.72
N HIS A 589 -2.52 -34.93 -21.33
CA HIS A 589 -3.88 -34.62 -21.72
C HIS A 589 -4.77 -34.31 -20.51
N ALA A 590 -5.45 -33.18 -20.59
CA ALA A 590 -6.48 -32.77 -19.64
C ALA A 590 -7.65 -32.16 -20.40
N ALA A 591 -8.85 -32.22 -19.82
CA ALA A 591 -10.02 -31.55 -20.36
C ALA A 591 -10.86 -30.93 -19.26
N CYS A 592 -11.52 -29.82 -19.56
CA CYS A 592 -12.53 -29.22 -18.69
C CYS A 592 -13.87 -29.88 -18.97
N PHE A 593 -14.44 -30.52 -17.96
CA PHE A 593 -15.76 -31.14 -17.97
C PHE A 593 -16.77 -30.21 -17.30
N VAL A 594 -17.96 -30.11 -17.90
CA VAL A 594 -19.09 -29.34 -17.40
C VAL A 594 -20.30 -30.26 -17.42
N LEU A 595 -20.64 -30.82 -16.27
CA LEU A 595 -21.81 -31.66 -16.06
C LEU A 595 -23.01 -30.77 -15.74
N ILE A 596 -24.04 -30.84 -16.56
CA ILE A 596 -25.30 -30.12 -16.39
C ILE A 596 -26.38 -31.13 -15.99
N GLU A 597 -26.96 -30.97 -14.81
CA GLU A 597 -28.02 -31.83 -14.30
C GLU A 597 -29.32 -31.03 -14.15
N ALA A 598 -30.41 -31.51 -14.75
CA ALA A 598 -31.74 -30.96 -14.56
C ALA A 598 -32.56 -31.90 -13.67
N GLU A 599 -32.78 -31.50 -12.42
CA GLU A 599 -33.59 -32.20 -11.42
C GLU A 599 -35.01 -31.65 -11.41
N ASN A 600 -36.00 -32.54 -11.47
CA ASN A 600 -37.40 -32.15 -11.32
C ASN A 600 -37.86 -32.40 -9.88
N THR A 601 -38.11 -31.33 -9.13
CA THR A 601 -38.55 -31.40 -7.73
C THR A 601 -40.05 -31.69 -7.58
N ALA A 602 -40.84 -31.62 -8.67
CA ALA A 602 -42.27 -31.84 -8.65
C ALA A 602 -42.66 -33.34 -8.73
N PRO A 603 -43.87 -33.70 -8.25
CA PRO A 603 -44.43 -35.05 -8.38
C PRO A 603 -45.00 -35.35 -9.78
N GLN A 604 -44.98 -34.40 -10.72
CA GLN A 604 -45.33 -34.60 -12.13
C GLN A 604 -44.13 -34.35 -13.05
N PRO A 605 -44.09 -34.89 -14.27
CA PRO A 605 -43.02 -34.59 -15.23
C PRO A 605 -42.91 -33.10 -15.53
N SER A 606 -41.69 -32.62 -15.73
CA SER A 606 -41.38 -31.23 -16.08
C SER A 606 -40.46 -31.17 -17.29
N THR A 607 -40.50 -30.08 -18.05
CA THR A 607 -39.62 -29.89 -19.22
C THR A 607 -38.37 -29.12 -18.81
N ALA A 608 -37.20 -29.67 -19.12
CA ALA A 608 -35.91 -28.99 -18.98
C ALA A 608 -35.38 -28.56 -20.36
N GLN A 609 -34.80 -27.36 -20.43
CA GLN A 609 -34.22 -26.80 -21.66
C GLN A 609 -32.86 -26.17 -21.37
N VAL A 610 -31.90 -26.43 -22.24
CA VAL A 610 -30.55 -25.84 -22.18
C VAL A 610 -30.12 -25.46 -23.60
N SER A 611 -29.67 -24.22 -23.78
CA SER A 611 -29.01 -23.79 -25.02
C SER A 611 -27.58 -23.32 -24.75
N PHE A 612 -26.73 -23.31 -25.77
CA PHE A 612 -25.36 -22.84 -25.66
C PHE A 612 -25.12 -21.63 -26.57
N SER A 613 -24.72 -20.53 -25.97
CA SER A 613 -24.21 -19.34 -26.66
C SER A 613 -22.69 -19.44 -26.76
N VAL A 614 -22.12 -19.17 -27.94
CA VAL A 614 -20.68 -19.34 -28.22
C VAL A 614 -20.10 -18.07 -28.82
N LYS A 615 -18.94 -17.63 -28.31
CA LYS A 615 -18.17 -16.50 -28.83
C LYS A 615 -16.68 -16.88 -28.96
N PRO A 616 -15.98 -16.52 -30.05
CA PRO A 616 -16.52 -16.00 -31.31
C PRO A 616 -17.47 -17.02 -31.96
N SER A 617 -18.21 -16.59 -32.98
CA SER A 617 -19.14 -17.49 -33.70
C SER A 617 -18.42 -18.76 -34.17
N ALA A 618 -19.06 -19.91 -33.94
CA ALA A 618 -18.53 -21.24 -34.19
C ALA A 618 -19.52 -22.06 -35.01
N GLN A 619 -19.00 -23.00 -35.81
CA GLN A 619 -19.80 -24.00 -36.52
C GLN A 619 -20.13 -25.16 -35.60
N ILE A 620 -21.37 -25.64 -35.64
CA ILE A 620 -21.78 -26.85 -34.91
C ILE A 620 -21.84 -28.02 -35.89
N ARG A 621 -21.07 -29.07 -35.61
CA ARG A 621 -21.10 -30.32 -36.37
C ARG A 621 -21.82 -31.40 -35.56
N THR A 622 -22.79 -32.06 -36.18
CA THR A 622 -23.50 -33.19 -35.58
C THR A 622 -22.75 -34.48 -35.91
N LEU A 623 -22.43 -35.26 -34.87
CA LEU A 623 -21.91 -36.64 -34.97
C LEU A 623 -23.03 -37.63 -34.58
N SER A 624 -22.75 -38.94 -34.64
CA SER A 624 -23.77 -39.98 -34.42
C SER A 624 -24.45 -39.92 -33.04
N ASP A 625 -23.72 -39.51 -31.99
CA ASP A 625 -24.18 -39.51 -30.61
C ASP A 625 -23.84 -38.21 -29.85
N ARG A 626 -23.28 -37.20 -30.52
CA ARG A 626 -22.76 -35.95 -29.89
C ARG A 626 -22.65 -34.81 -30.89
N TYR A 627 -22.31 -33.62 -30.40
CA TYR A 627 -22.08 -32.41 -31.20
C TYR A 627 -20.67 -31.87 -30.97
N GLN A 628 -20.04 -31.35 -32.01
CA GLN A 628 -18.78 -30.60 -31.92
C GLN A 628 -19.03 -29.12 -32.18
N ILE A 629 -18.53 -28.26 -31.30
CA ILE A 629 -18.45 -26.81 -31.52
C ILE A 629 -17.06 -26.54 -32.09
N VAL A 630 -16.98 -25.99 -33.31
CA VAL A 630 -15.76 -25.90 -34.12
C VAL A 630 -15.52 -24.46 -34.57
N HIS A 631 -14.30 -23.97 -34.44
CA HIS A 631 -13.89 -22.70 -35.03
C HIS A 631 -12.68 -22.92 -35.94
N GLY A 632 -12.83 -22.61 -37.23
CA GLY A 632 -11.87 -23.02 -38.26
C GLY A 632 -11.77 -24.55 -38.36
N GLN A 633 -10.58 -25.10 -38.10
CA GLN A 633 -10.33 -26.55 -38.08
C GLN A 633 -10.22 -27.14 -36.66
N ALA A 634 -10.37 -26.33 -35.61
CA ALA A 634 -10.18 -26.75 -34.23
C ALA A 634 -11.52 -27.01 -33.52
N VAL A 635 -11.62 -28.13 -32.80
CA VAL A 635 -12.74 -28.39 -31.89
C VAL A 635 -12.56 -27.56 -30.62
N LEU A 636 -13.50 -26.66 -30.37
CA LEU A 636 -13.57 -25.85 -29.15
C LEU A 636 -14.18 -26.62 -27.99
N ALA A 637 -15.25 -27.37 -28.26
CA ALA A 637 -15.93 -28.18 -27.28
C ALA A 637 -16.72 -29.34 -27.90
N LEU A 638 -17.02 -30.34 -27.08
CA LEU A 638 -17.86 -31.49 -27.36
C LEU A 638 -19.09 -31.42 -26.45
N VAL A 639 -20.28 -31.68 -26.99
CA VAL A 639 -21.53 -31.74 -26.22
C VAL A 639 -22.22 -33.07 -26.46
N HIS A 640 -22.47 -33.83 -25.40
CA HIS A 640 -23.02 -35.18 -25.46
C HIS A 640 -24.16 -35.35 -24.42
N PRO A 641 -25.33 -35.86 -24.81
CA PRO A 641 -26.35 -36.34 -23.88
C PRO A 641 -25.75 -37.43 -22.97
N ALA A 642 -25.59 -37.18 -21.68
CA ALA A 642 -25.05 -38.20 -20.77
C ALA A 642 -26.06 -39.34 -20.51
N ASP A 643 -27.31 -39.15 -20.93
CA ASP A 643 -28.38 -40.14 -20.96
C ASP A 643 -29.23 -40.00 -22.24
N ALA A 644 -30.03 -41.03 -22.57
CA ALA A 644 -30.88 -41.07 -23.76
C ALA A 644 -32.11 -40.13 -23.71
N GLY A 645 -32.28 -39.33 -22.67
CA GLY A 645 -33.47 -38.52 -22.42
C GLY A 645 -33.44 -37.11 -23.02
N TRP A 646 -32.27 -36.63 -23.45
CA TRP A 646 -32.14 -35.31 -24.10
C TRP A 646 -32.26 -35.40 -25.61
N THR A 647 -33.08 -34.52 -26.18
CA THR A 647 -33.16 -34.30 -27.62
C THR A 647 -32.44 -33.00 -27.96
N GLY A 648 -31.35 -33.10 -28.73
CA GLY A 648 -30.54 -31.97 -29.18
C GLY A 648 -30.82 -31.57 -30.63
N GLY A 649 -30.58 -30.30 -30.97
CA GLY A 649 -30.68 -29.79 -32.32
C GLY A 649 -29.95 -28.46 -32.49
N VAL A 650 -29.60 -28.14 -33.74
CA VAL A 650 -29.05 -26.82 -34.09
C VAL A 650 -30.17 -25.95 -34.62
N THR A 651 -30.38 -24.78 -34.02
CA THR A 651 -31.39 -23.80 -34.44
C THR A 651 -30.77 -22.42 -34.41
N ASP A 652 -30.86 -21.66 -35.50
CA ASP A 652 -30.26 -20.31 -35.63
C ASP A 652 -28.76 -20.25 -35.27
N SER A 653 -28.01 -21.29 -35.63
CA SER A 653 -26.59 -21.48 -35.27
C SER A 653 -26.29 -21.65 -33.77
N GLU A 654 -27.31 -21.87 -32.94
CA GLU A 654 -27.18 -22.24 -31.53
C GLU A 654 -27.47 -23.73 -31.33
N LEU A 655 -26.75 -24.35 -30.40
CA LEU A 655 -27.03 -25.71 -29.97
C LEU A 655 -28.07 -25.71 -28.85
N ARG A 656 -29.20 -26.39 -29.04
CA ARG A 656 -30.33 -26.42 -28.11
C ARG A 656 -30.71 -27.84 -27.74
N PHE A 657 -31.02 -28.05 -26.47
CA PHE A 657 -31.45 -29.32 -25.91
C PHE A 657 -32.76 -29.16 -25.14
N SER A 658 -33.63 -30.18 -25.24
CA SER A 658 -34.86 -30.29 -24.46
C SER A 658 -35.02 -31.71 -23.95
N ALA A 659 -35.51 -31.87 -22.73
CA ALA A 659 -35.80 -33.17 -22.12
C ALA A 659 -37.08 -33.11 -21.27
N SER A 660 -37.86 -34.19 -21.27
CA SER A 660 -38.88 -34.43 -20.24
C SER A 660 -38.21 -35.09 -19.04
N VAL A 661 -38.18 -34.39 -17.91
CA VAL A 661 -37.59 -34.87 -16.66
C VAL A 661 -38.68 -35.56 -15.83
N PRO A 662 -38.54 -36.86 -15.50
CA PRO A 662 -39.53 -37.59 -14.71
C PRO A 662 -39.81 -36.95 -13.34
N PRO A 663 -40.94 -37.26 -12.68
CA PRO A 663 -41.20 -36.85 -11.30
C PRO A 663 -40.04 -37.25 -10.39
N ARG A 664 -39.49 -36.29 -9.63
CA ARG A 664 -38.33 -36.53 -8.74
C ARG A 664 -37.12 -37.17 -9.46
N GLY A 665 -37.03 -36.99 -10.78
CA GLY A 665 -35.97 -37.54 -11.62
C GLY A 665 -34.92 -36.50 -11.98
N VAL A 666 -33.81 -36.99 -12.54
CA VAL A 666 -32.70 -36.18 -13.05
C VAL A 666 -32.40 -36.55 -14.50
N ARG A 667 -31.97 -35.57 -15.28
CA ARG A 667 -31.41 -35.75 -16.63
C ARG A 667 -30.08 -35.01 -16.73
N SER A 668 -29.10 -35.58 -17.42
CA SER A 668 -27.73 -35.05 -17.45
C SER A 668 -27.21 -34.79 -18.86
N LEU A 669 -26.56 -33.66 -19.05
CA LEU A 669 -25.91 -33.23 -20.29
C LEU A 669 -24.45 -32.91 -20.01
N LEU A 670 -23.54 -33.34 -20.88
CA LEU A 670 -22.10 -33.15 -20.70
C LEU A 670 -21.54 -32.22 -21.78
N LEU A 671 -20.83 -31.18 -21.34
CA LEU A 671 -20.00 -30.32 -22.18
C LEU A 671 -18.52 -30.56 -21.81
N VAL A 672 -17.65 -30.76 -22.80
CA VAL A 672 -16.22 -31.01 -22.58
C VAL A 672 -15.37 -30.11 -23.47
N LEU A 673 -14.45 -29.36 -22.88
CA LEU A 673 -13.49 -28.52 -23.59
C LEU A 673 -12.09 -29.17 -23.48
N PRO A 674 -11.54 -29.74 -24.58
CA PRO A 674 -10.21 -30.32 -24.56
C PRO A 674 -9.16 -29.23 -24.31
N ALA A 675 -8.12 -29.53 -23.53
CA ALA A 675 -7.05 -28.58 -23.24
C ALA A 675 -5.92 -28.58 -24.30
N TRP A 676 -5.98 -29.48 -25.29
CA TRP A 676 -5.06 -29.60 -26.41
C TRP A 676 -5.77 -29.35 -27.75
N GLU A 677 -5.02 -29.26 -28.85
CA GLU A 677 -5.59 -29.09 -30.19
C GLU A 677 -6.20 -30.39 -30.71
N VAL A 678 -7.46 -30.29 -31.14
CA VAL A 678 -8.23 -31.41 -31.68
C VAL A 678 -8.72 -31.03 -33.07
N PRO A 679 -8.26 -31.73 -34.12
CA PRO A 679 -8.76 -31.51 -35.48
C PRO A 679 -10.25 -31.81 -35.60
N SER A 680 -10.96 -30.98 -36.34
CA SER A 680 -12.39 -31.16 -36.61
C SER A 680 -12.67 -32.49 -37.31
N GLY A 681 -13.71 -33.21 -36.87
CA GLY A 681 -14.08 -34.53 -37.39
C GLY A 681 -13.29 -35.70 -36.80
N ARG A 682 -12.29 -35.45 -35.93
CA ARG A 682 -11.66 -36.49 -35.12
C ARG A 682 -12.53 -36.78 -33.89
N ASP A 683 -12.75 -38.06 -33.59
CA ASP A 683 -13.41 -38.49 -32.36
C ASP A 683 -12.38 -38.67 -31.22
N ILE A 684 -12.84 -38.46 -29.98
CA ILE A 684 -12.03 -38.58 -28.77
C ILE A 684 -12.78 -39.45 -27.76
N ALA A 685 -12.11 -40.50 -27.28
CA ALA A 685 -12.59 -41.29 -26.16
C ALA A 685 -12.54 -40.45 -24.87
N LEU A 686 -13.69 -40.26 -24.24
CA LEU A 686 -13.82 -39.53 -22.98
C LEU A 686 -14.33 -40.49 -21.90
N PRO A 687 -13.83 -40.39 -20.66
CA PRO A 687 -14.41 -41.12 -19.53
C PRO A 687 -15.85 -40.66 -19.28
N SER A 688 -16.62 -41.48 -18.55
CA SER A 688 -17.91 -41.04 -18.02
C SER A 688 -17.72 -39.81 -17.11
N PRO A 689 -18.72 -38.93 -16.99
CA PRO A 689 -18.59 -37.75 -16.13
C PRO A 689 -18.33 -38.12 -14.66
N GLN A 690 -18.87 -39.24 -14.17
CA GLN A 690 -18.63 -39.74 -12.82
C GLN A 690 -17.18 -40.21 -12.66
N ASP A 691 -16.65 -40.95 -13.62
CA ASP A 691 -15.25 -41.40 -13.60
C ASP A 691 -14.28 -40.21 -13.71
N ALA A 692 -14.62 -39.21 -14.53
CA ALA A 692 -13.84 -37.99 -14.68
C ALA A 692 -13.78 -37.21 -13.35
N LEU A 693 -14.91 -37.04 -12.66
CA LEU A 693 -14.97 -36.38 -11.37
C LEU A 693 -14.17 -37.15 -10.31
N ALA A 694 -14.32 -38.46 -10.23
CA ALA A 694 -13.56 -39.31 -9.31
C ALA A 694 -12.05 -39.31 -9.60
N ARG A 695 -11.64 -39.15 -10.87
CA ARG A 695 -10.23 -38.92 -11.25
C ARG A 695 -9.75 -37.56 -10.74
N THR A 696 -10.53 -36.49 -10.88
CA THR A 696 -10.21 -35.16 -10.35
C THR A 696 -10.06 -35.16 -8.84
N GLU A 697 -10.97 -35.82 -8.11
CA GLU A 697 -10.88 -35.95 -6.64
C GLU A 697 -9.60 -36.64 -6.21
N ARG A 698 -9.30 -37.82 -6.78
CA ARG A 698 -8.07 -38.57 -6.49
C ARG A 698 -6.82 -37.78 -6.86
N TYR A 699 -6.85 -37.06 -7.98
CA TYR A 699 -5.75 -36.20 -8.40
C TYR A 699 -5.43 -35.13 -7.36
N TRP A 700 -6.44 -34.35 -6.92
CA TRP A 700 -6.22 -33.29 -5.95
C TRP A 700 -5.84 -33.82 -4.57
N GLN A 701 -6.39 -34.97 -4.15
CA GLN A 701 -5.95 -35.64 -2.92
C GLN A 701 -4.47 -36.04 -3.00
N ALA A 702 -4.00 -36.58 -4.13
CA ALA A 702 -2.59 -36.93 -4.33
C ALA A 702 -1.66 -35.70 -4.40
N VAL A 703 -2.10 -34.60 -5.03
CA VAL A 703 -1.34 -33.35 -5.03
C VAL A 703 -1.17 -32.82 -3.60
N MET A 704 -2.25 -32.84 -2.81
CA MET A 704 -2.27 -32.32 -1.44
C MET A 704 -1.62 -33.24 -0.40
N SER A 705 -1.33 -34.51 -0.73
CA SER A 705 -0.87 -35.50 0.27
C SER A 705 0.50 -35.23 0.88
N GLU A 706 1.34 -34.39 0.25
CA GLU A 706 2.65 -33.98 0.79
C GLU A 706 2.55 -32.75 1.71
N ALA A 707 1.43 -32.03 1.65
CA ALA A 707 1.20 -30.89 2.51
C ALA A 707 0.95 -31.34 3.96
N THR A 708 1.08 -30.40 4.88
CA THR A 708 0.67 -30.60 6.26
C THR A 708 -0.81 -30.97 6.31
N HIS A 709 -1.12 -32.08 6.99
CA HIS A 709 -2.50 -32.48 7.23
C HIS A 709 -3.04 -31.71 8.45
N ILE A 710 -4.16 -31.03 8.27
CA ILE A 710 -4.78 -30.17 9.29
C ILE A 710 -6.25 -30.61 9.45
N GLU A 711 -6.65 -30.84 10.70
CA GLU A 711 -8.04 -30.99 11.12
C GLU A 711 -8.28 -30.04 12.30
N ILE A 712 -9.31 -29.21 12.18
CA ILE A 712 -9.70 -28.22 13.17
C ILE A 712 -11.23 -28.24 13.34
N PRO A 713 -11.77 -27.78 14.48
CA PRO A 713 -13.21 -27.71 14.73
C PRO A 713 -14.02 -26.86 13.74
N ASP A 714 -13.39 -25.86 13.13
CA ASP A 714 -14.04 -24.93 12.21
C ASP A 714 -13.95 -25.45 10.77
N ALA A 715 -14.99 -26.15 10.32
CA ALA A 715 -15.04 -26.74 8.97
C ALA A 715 -14.99 -25.69 7.85
N SER A 716 -15.59 -24.52 8.06
CA SER A 716 -15.60 -23.44 7.06
C SER A 716 -14.19 -22.88 6.88
N LEU A 717 -13.49 -22.58 7.98
CA LEU A 717 -12.10 -22.14 7.90
C LEU A 717 -11.19 -23.24 7.32
N LEU A 718 -11.40 -24.50 7.69
CA LEU A 718 -10.63 -25.62 7.14
C LEU A 718 -10.77 -25.70 5.62
N ASN A 719 -11.99 -25.49 5.09
CA ASN A 719 -12.21 -25.44 3.65
C ASN A 719 -11.47 -24.27 2.99
N VAL A 720 -11.45 -23.09 3.62
CA VAL A 720 -10.67 -21.94 3.13
C VAL A 720 -9.16 -22.24 3.11
N ILE A 721 -8.62 -22.86 4.16
CA ILE A 721 -7.19 -23.25 4.25
C ILE A 721 -6.82 -24.25 3.14
N ARG A 722 -7.69 -25.22 2.86
CA ARG A 722 -7.46 -26.22 1.79
C ARG A 722 -7.58 -25.58 0.41
N ALA A 723 -8.65 -24.81 0.18
CA ALA A 723 -8.89 -24.14 -1.10
C ALA A 723 -7.77 -23.12 -1.41
N SER A 724 -7.27 -22.40 -0.42
CA SER A 724 -6.15 -21.46 -0.57
C SER A 724 -4.88 -22.10 -1.15
N GLN A 725 -4.51 -23.30 -0.70
CA GLN A 725 -3.36 -24.03 -1.26
C GLN A 725 -3.61 -24.45 -2.71
N VAL A 726 -4.83 -24.91 -3.02
CA VAL A 726 -5.26 -25.22 -4.39
C VAL A 726 -5.23 -23.98 -5.28
N HIS A 727 -5.71 -22.85 -4.79
CA HIS A 727 -5.75 -21.58 -5.53
C HIS A 727 -4.35 -21.07 -5.90
N CYS A 728 -3.36 -21.25 -5.03
CA CYS A 728 -1.94 -21.00 -5.35
C CYS A 728 -1.46 -21.90 -6.50
N LEU A 729 -1.78 -23.19 -6.47
CA LEU A 729 -1.42 -24.15 -7.52
C LEU A 729 -2.15 -23.87 -8.84
N LEU A 730 -3.41 -23.42 -8.79
CA LEU A 730 -4.18 -23.00 -9.94
C LEU A 730 -3.64 -21.70 -10.56
N ALA A 731 -3.26 -20.72 -9.74
CA ALA A 731 -2.69 -19.48 -10.25
C ALA A 731 -1.30 -19.67 -10.85
N ALA A 732 -0.50 -20.63 -10.36
CA ALA A 732 0.84 -20.87 -10.87
C ALA A 732 0.88 -21.36 -12.34
N ARG A 733 2.06 -21.24 -12.95
CA ARG A 733 2.40 -21.72 -14.30
C ARG A 733 3.67 -22.56 -14.25
N ASN A 734 3.88 -23.43 -15.23
CA ASN A 734 5.09 -24.25 -15.32
C ASN A 734 5.96 -23.84 -16.52
N GLU A 735 7.26 -24.08 -16.41
CA GLU A 735 8.24 -23.96 -17.49
C GLU A 735 9.05 -25.25 -17.63
N GLU A 736 9.46 -25.56 -18.86
CA GLU A 736 10.29 -26.73 -19.19
C GLU A 736 9.69 -28.02 -18.60
N ASP A 737 8.46 -28.33 -18.99
CA ASP A 737 7.72 -29.52 -18.57
C ASP A 737 7.70 -29.70 -17.04
N GLY A 738 7.50 -28.59 -16.33
CA GLY A 738 7.42 -28.61 -14.87
C GLY A 738 8.74 -28.50 -14.14
N ARG A 739 9.88 -28.38 -14.82
CA ARG A 739 11.19 -28.17 -14.18
C ARG A 739 11.14 -26.98 -13.24
N ARG A 740 10.59 -25.85 -13.68
CA ARG A 740 10.41 -24.63 -12.88
C ARG A 740 8.94 -24.25 -12.79
N VAL A 741 8.57 -23.57 -11.70
CA VAL A 741 7.20 -23.11 -11.44
C VAL A 741 7.19 -21.60 -11.27
N ALA A 742 6.44 -20.89 -12.11
CA ALA A 742 6.17 -19.47 -11.92
C ALA A 742 5.02 -19.30 -10.91
N ALA A 743 5.34 -18.87 -9.69
CA ALA A 743 4.36 -18.55 -8.66
C ALA A 743 3.68 -17.21 -8.97
N TRP A 744 2.64 -17.22 -9.81
CA TRP A 744 1.85 -16.03 -10.13
C TRP A 744 1.11 -15.54 -8.88
N ILE A 745 0.93 -14.22 -8.83
CA ILE A 745 0.39 -13.52 -7.65
C ILE A 745 -1.11 -13.20 -7.79
N ALA A 746 -1.70 -13.51 -8.95
CA ALA A 746 -3.14 -13.65 -9.10
C ALA A 746 -3.49 -14.60 -10.26
N SER A 747 -4.75 -15.04 -10.33
CA SER A 747 -5.20 -15.91 -11.43
C SER A 747 -5.30 -15.22 -12.79
N MET A 748 -5.47 -13.89 -12.83
CA MET A 748 -5.69 -13.16 -14.09
C MET A 748 -4.47 -12.36 -14.58
N ALA A 749 -4.24 -11.22 -13.94
CA ALA A 749 -3.15 -10.30 -14.18
C ALA A 749 -2.04 -10.55 -13.17
N TYR A 750 -0.90 -9.89 -13.38
CA TYR A 750 0.27 -9.97 -12.52
C TYR A 750 0.89 -11.38 -12.54
N GLY A 751 1.98 -11.49 -13.32
CA GLY A 751 2.78 -12.71 -13.35
C GLY A 751 3.51 -12.96 -12.03
N PRO A 752 4.62 -13.70 -12.04
CA PRO A 752 5.41 -13.98 -10.85
C PRO A 752 6.28 -12.77 -10.46
N LEU A 753 5.68 -11.66 -10.04
CA LEU A 753 6.43 -10.46 -9.65
C LEU A 753 7.35 -10.78 -8.47
N GLU A 754 8.64 -10.46 -8.59
CA GLU A 754 9.64 -10.76 -7.56
C GLU A 754 9.27 -10.19 -6.18
N SER A 755 8.61 -9.04 -6.15
CA SER A 755 8.22 -8.34 -4.91
C SER A 755 6.97 -8.90 -4.25
N GLU A 756 6.29 -9.89 -4.82
CA GLU A 756 5.02 -10.40 -4.27
C GLU A 756 4.94 -11.94 -4.29
N ALA A 757 5.50 -12.60 -5.31
CA ALA A 757 5.48 -14.06 -5.47
C ALA A 757 6.06 -14.82 -4.27
N HIS A 758 6.92 -14.15 -3.50
CA HIS A 758 7.61 -14.73 -2.36
C HIS A 758 6.69 -14.96 -1.15
N SER A 759 5.59 -14.21 -1.02
CA SER A 759 4.52 -14.53 -0.06
C SER A 759 3.87 -15.89 -0.39
N VAL A 760 3.60 -16.17 -1.67
CA VAL A 760 3.04 -17.43 -2.17
C VAL A 760 3.98 -18.58 -1.89
N ILE A 761 5.25 -18.45 -2.28
CA ILE A 761 6.29 -19.48 -2.09
C ILE A 761 6.46 -19.80 -0.60
N ARG A 762 6.58 -18.77 0.25
CA ARG A 762 6.75 -18.91 1.69
C ARG A 762 5.54 -19.57 2.36
N GLY A 763 4.33 -19.10 2.06
CA GLY A 763 3.09 -19.66 2.61
C GLY A 763 2.89 -21.14 2.23
N MET A 764 3.12 -21.48 0.97
CA MET A 764 3.02 -22.86 0.48
C MET A 764 4.09 -23.77 1.12
N LEU A 765 5.34 -23.30 1.23
CA LEU A 765 6.42 -24.03 1.91
C LEU A 765 6.09 -24.31 3.37
N LEU A 766 5.57 -23.33 4.10
CA LEU A 766 5.24 -23.43 5.51
C LEU A 766 4.11 -24.42 5.81
N LEU A 767 3.30 -24.76 4.80
CA LEU A 767 2.31 -25.84 4.86
C LEU A 767 2.75 -27.10 4.12
N GLY A 768 4.06 -27.29 3.88
CA GLY A 768 4.62 -28.56 3.43
C GLY A 768 4.76 -28.73 1.91
N HIS A 769 4.41 -27.75 1.07
CA HIS A 769 4.59 -27.82 -0.39
C HIS A 769 6.05 -27.58 -0.82
N ARG A 770 6.95 -28.45 -0.37
CA ARG A 770 8.40 -28.34 -0.57
C ARG A 770 8.80 -28.34 -2.04
N GLU A 771 8.20 -29.24 -2.83
CA GLU A 771 8.52 -29.35 -4.26
C GLU A 771 8.10 -28.09 -5.03
N PHE A 772 6.89 -27.57 -4.76
CA PHE A 772 6.42 -26.31 -5.33
C PHE A 772 7.38 -25.17 -5.01
N ALA A 773 7.75 -25.02 -3.73
CA ALA A 773 8.63 -23.96 -3.27
C ALA A 773 10.02 -24.04 -3.92
N ARG A 774 10.64 -25.22 -3.97
CA ARG A 774 11.95 -25.42 -4.62
C ARG A 774 11.91 -25.01 -6.10
N ARG A 775 10.93 -25.53 -6.86
CA ARG A 775 10.79 -25.24 -8.30
C ARG A 775 10.46 -23.77 -8.56
N ALA A 776 9.77 -23.10 -7.64
CA ALA A 776 9.50 -21.67 -7.72
C ALA A 776 10.71 -20.80 -7.38
N LEU A 777 11.56 -21.23 -6.45
CA LEU A 777 12.84 -20.57 -6.22
C LEU A 777 13.78 -20.75 -7.42
N GLU A 778 13.82 -21.93 -8.02
CA GLU A 778 14.58 -22.20 -9.25
C GLU A 778 14.13 -21.33 -10.44
N TYR A 779 12.84 -21.00 -10.54
CA TYR A 779 12.31 -20.06 -11.51
C TYR A 779 12.99 -18.68 -11.43
N PHE A 780 13.21 -18.18 -10.21
CA PHE A 780 13.84 -16.88 -9.96
C PHE A 780 15.37 -16.94 -10.03
N VAL A 781 16.01 -17.98 -9.48
CA VAL A 781 17.47 -18.15 -9.57
C VAL A 781 17.93 -18.19 -11.02
N HIS A 782 17.17 -18.85 -11.90
CA HIS A 782 17.46 -18.88 -13.34
C HIS A 782 17.41 -17.50 -14.03
N ARG A 783 16.80 -16.49 -13.37
CA ARG A 783 16.59 -15.13 -13.90
C ARG A 783 17.53 -14.09 -13.28
N TYR A 784 18.50 -14.51 -12.48
CA TYR A 784 19.55 -13.60 -12.06
C TYR A 784 20.32 -13.09 -13.27
N ASN A 785 20.45 -11.77 -13.37
CA ASN A 785 21.18 -11.17 -14.48
C ASN A 785 22.70 -11.20 -14.24
N PRO A 786 23.52 -10.92 -15.27
CA PRO A 786 24.98 -10.89 -15.12
C PRO A 786 25.52 -9.86 -14.13
N ALA A 787 24.75 -8.80 -13.81
CA ALA A 787 25.14 -7.79 -12.84
C ALA A 787 24.97 -8.25 -11.38
N GLY A 788 24.25 -9.37 -11.16
CA GLY A 788 24.04 -9.97 -9.85
C GLY A 788 22.77 -9.48 -9.15
N TYR A 789 21.67 -9.24 -9.88
CA TYR A 789 20.38 -8.97 -9.26
C TYR A 789 19.21 -9.60 -10.03
N LEU A 790 18.03 -9.57 -9.43
CA LEU A 790 16.80 -10.13 -9.97
C LEU A 790 15.82 -9.01 -10.35
N THR A 791 15.18 -9.16 -11.50
CA THR A 791 13.98 -8.38 -11.87
C THR A 791 13.13 -9.17 -12.86
N THR A 792 11.81 -9.13 -12.70
CA THR A 792 10.82 -9.62 -13.67
C THR A 792 10.16 -8.47 -14.45
N GLY A 793 10.70 -7.25 -14.33
CA GLY A 793 10.21 -6.05 -15.01
C GLY A 793 9.39 -5.10 -14.13
N TYR A 794 9.37 -5.30 -12.80
CA TYR A 794 8.60 -4.46 -11.89
C TYR A 794 9.46 -3.58 -10.95
N THR A 795 10.26 -4.19 -10.06
CA THR A 795 11.17 -3.44 -9.17
C THR A 795 12.43 -4.24 -8.84
N LEU A 796 13.45 -3.62 -8.23
CA LEU A 796 14.58 -4.36 -7.66
C LEU A 796 14.32 -4.93 -6.26
N MET A 797 13.27 -4.44 -5.57
CA MET A 797 12.92 -4.80 -4.20
C MET A 797 12.86 -6.32 -3.97
N GLY A 798 12.25 -7.05 -4.91
CA GLY A 798 12.08 -8.49 -4.75
C GLY A 798 13.39 -9.29 -4.80
N THR A 799 14.53 -8.68 -5.16
CA THR A 799 15.84 -9.34 -5.03
C THR A 799 16.11 -9.71 -3.57
N GLY A 800 15.89 -8.79 -2.63
CA GLY A 800 16.10 -9.05 -1.20
C GLY A 800 15.11 -10.07 -0.63
N TRP A 801 13.83 -9.94 -0.99
CA TRP A 801 12.78 -10.86 -0.56
C TRP A 801 12.99 -12.28 -1.12
N HIS A 802 13.47 -12.39 -2.36
CA HIS A 802 13.83 -13.67 -2.94
C HIS A 802 14.92 -14.40 -2.15
N LEU A 803 16.02 -13.73 -1.86
CA LEU A 803 17.10 -14.30 -1.06
C LEU A 803 16.64 -14.70 0.35
N TRP A 804 15.71 -13.93 0.94
CA TRP A 804 15.17 -14.26 2.26
C TRP A 804 14.40 -15.58 2.22
N THR A 805 13.46 -15.69 1.28
CA THR A 805 12.65 -16.90 1.09
C THR A 805 13.50 -18.11 0.74
N LEU A 806 14.56 -17.92 -0.07
CA LEU A 806 15.54 -18.96 -0.40
C LEU A 806 16.28 -19.46 0.85
N GLY A 807 16.76 -18.56 1.70
CA GLY A 807 17.45 -18.93 2.94
C GLY A 807 16.51 -19.59 3.96
N GLU A 808 15.24 -19.19 4.02
CA GLU A 808 14.22 -19.88 4.82
C GLU A 808 13.90 -21.28 4.29
N TYR A 809 13.78 -21.44 2.97
CA TYR A 809 13.65 -22.76 2.34
C TYR A 809 14.79 -23.69 2.76
N PHE A 810 16.03 -23.22 2.67
CA PHE A 810 17.17 -24.02 3.11
C PHE A 810 17.12 -24.32 4.62
N THR A 811 16.75 -23.35 5.44
CA THR A 811 16.64 -23.51 6.90
C THR A 811 15.63 -24.59 7.29
N LEU A 812 14.48 -24.63 6.60
CA LEU A 812 13.39 -25.56 6.87
C LEU A 812 13.64 -26.96 6.27
N THR A 813 14.30 -27.05 5.12
CA THR A 813 14.42 -28.31 4.36
C THR A 813 15.77 -29.00 4.50
N ARG A 814 16.82 -28.25 4.86
CA ARG A 814 18.22 -28.69 4.90
C ARG A 814 18.69 -29.35 3.60
N ASP A 815 18.16 -28.90 2.47
CA ASP A 815 18.51 -29.42 1.13
C ASP A 815 19.90 -28.93 0.67
N THR A 816 20.93 -29.53 1.26
CA THR A 816 22.34 -29.19 1.02
C THR A 816 22.79 -29.44 -0.42
N ALA A 817 22.22 -30.45 -1.08
CA ALA A 817 22.54 -30.76 -2.48
C ALA A 817 22.07 -29.63 -3.40
N TRP A 818 20.81 -29.21 -3.26
CA TRP A 818 20.26 -28.09 -4.01
C TRP A 818 20.98 -26.78 -3.70
N MET A 819 21.21 -26.47 -2.42
CA MET A 819 21.86 -25.22 -2.03
C MET A 819 23.28 -25.10 -2.61
N ARG A 820 24.07 -26.19 -2.62
CA ARG A 820 25.39 -26.21 -3.27
C ARG A 820 25.32 -25.95 -4.78
N GLN A 821 24.26 -26.43 -5.45
CA GLN A 821 24.06 -26.21 -6.88
C GLN A 821 23.80 -24.72 -7.20
N VAL A 822 23.00 -24.03 -6.38
CA VAL A 822 22.64 -22.62 -6.62
C VAL A 822 23.59 -21.62 -5.95
N ALA A 823 24.46 -22.08 -5.05
CA ALA A 823 25.34 -21.23 -4.23
C ALA A 823 26.12 -20.17 -5.04
N PRO A 824 26.77 -20.46 -6.18
CA PRO A 824 27.50 -19.44 -6.93
C PRO A 824 26.62 -18.28 -7.43
N ALA A 825 25.41 -18.60 -7.88
CA ALA A 825 24.45 -17.60 -8.34
C ALA A 825 23.94 -16.75 -7.17
N VAL A 826 23.62 -17.40 -6.04
CA VAL A 826 23.18 -16.73 -4.81
C VAL A 826 24.26 -15.82 -4.23
N GLU A 827 25.51 -16.26 -4.18
CA GLU A 827 26.64 -15.47 -3.71
C GLU A 827 26.83 -14.18 -4.54
N SER A 828 26.70 -14.27 -5.87
CA SER A 828 26.77 -13.11 -6.76
C SER A 828 25.77 -12.02 -6.38
N VAL A 829 24.53 -12.40 -6.05
CA VAL A 829 23.49 -11.47 -5.62
C VAL A 829 23.76 -10.89 -4.23
N CYS A 830 24.22 -11.71 -3.28
CA CYS A 830 24.66 -11.22 -1.97
C CYS A 830 25.78 -10.17 -2.10
N ARG A 831 26.76 -10.42 -2.98
CA ARG A 831 27.86 -9.48 -3.26
C ARG A 831 27.37 -8.22 -3.98
N TRP A 832 26.34 -8.31 -4.82
CA TRP A 832 25.73 -7.13 -5.43
C TRP A 832 25.11 -6.22 -4.37
N ILE A 833 24.36 -6.77 -3.40
CA ILE A 833 23.82 -5.99 -2.26
C ILE A 833 24.96 -5.25 -1.55
N ALA A 834 26.05 -5.95 -1.20
CA ALA A 834 27.21 -5.34 -0.56
C ALA A 834 27.81 -4.19 -1.38
N ARG A 835 27.98 -4.36 -2.71
CA ARG A 835 28.46 -3.31 -3.61
C ARG A 835 27.52 -2.11 -3.69
N GLN A 836 26.20 -2.34 -3.72
CA GLN A 836 25.22 -1.25 -3.76
C GLN A 836 25.30 -0.39 -2.48
N ARG A 837 25.47 -1.03 -1.32
CA ARG A 837 25.64 -0.32 -0.04
C ARG A 837 26.88 0.56 -0.01
N GLN A 838 27.99 0.12 -0.60
CA GLN A 838 29.22 0.93 -0.65
C GLN A 838 29.00 2.30 -1.30
N LYS A 839 28.08 2.40 -2.27
CA LYS A 839 27.81 3.65 -2.98
C LYS A 839 27.24 4.76 -2.07
N THR A 840 26.62 4.41 -0.94
CA THR A 840 26.05 5.38 0.03
C THR A 840 27.00 5.70 1.18
N MET A 841 28.17 5.05 1.27
CA MET A 841 29.11 5.19 2.40
C MET A 841 29.94 6.49 2.35
N LYS A 842 29.28 7.64 2.21
CA LYS A 842 29.87 8.98 2.22
C LYS A 842 29.83 9.59 3.63
N ARG A 843 30.88 10.34 4.00
CA ARG A 843 30.89 11.17 5.20
C ARG A 843 30.64 12.63 4.81
N ALA A 844 29.87 13.33 5.64
CA ALA A 844 29.68 14.76 5.52
C ALA A 844 31.01 15.51 5.85
N PRO A 845 31.14 16.80 5.48
CA PRO A 845 32.39 17.55 5.71
C PRO A 845 32.83 17.63 7.18
N ASN A 846 31.90 17.47 8.12
CA ASN A 846 32.17 17.41 9.56
C ASN A 846 32.63 16.02 10.05
N GLY A 847 32.84 15.06 9.14
CA GLY A 847 33.28 13.69 9.44
C GLY A 847 32.17 12.71 9.80
N GLU A 848 30.95 13.18 10.07
CA GLU A 848 29.81 12.32 10.41
C GLU A 848 29.30 11.55 9.18
N PRO A 849 28.83 10.30 9.34
CA PRO A 849 28.17 9.60 8.24
C PRO A 849 26.90 10.35 7.79
N VAL A 850 26.67 10.42 6.48
CA VAL A 850 25.42 10.95 5.93
C VAL A 850 24.22 10.12 6.43
N PRO A 851 22.99 10.67 6.46
CA PRO A 851 21.81 9.95 6.94
C PRO A 851 21.66 8.54 6.34
N GLU A 852 21.87 8.40 5.04
CA GLU A 852 21.75 7.20 4.22
C GLU A 852 22.98 6.27 4.23
N TYR A 853 24.02 6.59 5.01
CA TYR A 853 25.28 5.83 5.02
C TYR A 853 25.05 4.32 5.26
N GLY A 854 25.58 3.49 4.36
CA GLY A 854 25.51 2.04 4.45
C GLY A 854 24.13 1.45 4.13
N LEU A 855 23.19 2.24 3.61
CA LEU A 855 21.92 1.76 3.06
C LEU A 855 22.06 1.40 1.59
N MET A 856 21.09 0.66 1.05
CA MET A 856 20.93 0.51 -0.40
C MET A 856 20.64 1.89 -1.03
N PRO A 857 21.03 2.12 -2.29
CA PRO A 857 20.65 3.33 -3.03
C PRO A 857 19.12 3.56 -3.04
N PRO A 858 18.67 4.81 -3.30
CA PRO A 858 17.25 5.10 -3.41
C PRO A 858 16.58 4.19 -4.43
N GLY A 859 15.38 3.70 -4.12
CA GLY A 859 14.62 2.85 -5.01
C GLY A 859 13.12 3.03 -4.84
N VAL A 860 12.37 2.38 -5.71
CA VAL A 860 10.91 2.35 -5.68
C VAL A 860 10.43 1.24 -4.76
N MET A 861 9.38 1.54 -3.99
CA MET A 861 8.67 0.57 -3.16
C MET A 861 7.27 0.35 -3.73
N ALA A 862 6.98 -0.86 -4.20
CA ALA A 862 5.69 -1.23 -4.84
C ALA A 862 5.27 -0.22 -5.94
N ASP A 863 4.00 0.19 -6.00
CA ASP A 863 3.46 0.95 -7.14
C ASP A 863 3.99 2.39 -7.22
N TRP A 864 4.19 3.05 -6.08
CA TRP A 864 4.56 4.45 -6.01
C TRP A 864 5.97 4.72 -6.51
N ASN A 865 6.07 5.43 -7.64
CA ASN A 865 7.32 5.65 -8.35
C ASN A 865 8.36 6.56 -7.64
N ALA A 866 8.06 7.07 -6.43
CA ALA A 866 8.97 7.95 -5.70
C ALA A 866 10.16 7.18 -5.11
N TYR A 867 11.36 7.53 -5.57
CA TYR A 867 12.61 6.97 -5.08
C TYR A 867 12.94 7.53 -3.70
N ALA A 868 13.24 6.61 -2.78
CA ALA A 868 13.70 6.97 -1.45
C ALA A 868 14.47 5.83 -0.78
N TYR A 869 15.05 6.17 0.38
CA TYR A 869 15.62 5.21 1.30
C TYR A 869 14.55 4.67 2.25
N TYR A 870 13.67 3.81 1.74
CA TYR A 870 12.62 3.16 2.52
C TYR A 870 13.21 2.14 3.50
N PHE A 871 12.73 2.14 4.75
CA PHE A 871 13.21 1.21 5.76
C PHE A 871 12.76 -0.22 5.49
N ALA A 872 11.51 -0.43 5.09
CA ALA A 872 11.00 -1.75 4.71
C ALA A 872 11.83 -2.38 3.57
N LEU A 873 12.14 -1.60 2.54
CA LEU A 873 12.98 -2.04 1.41
C LEU A 873 14.39 -2.44 1.86
N ASN A 874 15.06 -1.60 2.65
CA ASN A 874 16.39 -1.90 3.18
C ASN A 874 16.38 -3.15 4.08
N GLY A 875 15.32 -3.34 4.87
CA GLY A 875 15.17 -4.53 5.69
C GLY A 875 14.94 -5.81 4.88
N TYR A 876 14.26 -5.76 3.72
CA TYR A 876 14.20 -6.91 2.80
C TYR A 876 15.58 -7.29 2.25
N TYR A 877 16.40 -6.31 1.85
CA TYR A 877 17.78 -6.59 1.42
C TYR A 877 18.65 -7.14 2.55
N TYR A 878 18.49 -6.62 3.78
CA TYR A 878 19.17 -7.16 4.96
C TYR A 878 18.74 -8.61 5.24
N ALA A 879 17.44 -8.89 5.31
CA ALA A 879 16.92 -10.23 5.58
C ALA A 879 17.40 -11.21 4.49
N GLY A 880 17.33 -10.79 3.22
CA GLY A 880 17.87 -11.55 2.10
C GLY A 880 19.35 -11.88 2.26
N LEU A 881 20.18 -10.86 2.48
CA LEU A 881 21.62 -11.04 2.68
C LEU A 881 21.92 -11.93 3.89
N HIS A 882 21.24 -11.72 5.02
CA HIS A 882 21.46 -12.49 6.25
C HIS A 882 21.12 -13.97 6.06
N HIS A 883 19.90 -14.27 5.57
CA HIS A 883 19.44 -15.64 5.45
C HIS A 883 20.18 -16.41 4.35
N ALA A 884 20.46 -15.78 3.21
CA ALA A 884 21.24 -16.40 2.15
C ALA A 884 22.71 -16.62 2.55
N ALA A 885 23.35 -15.64 3.24
CA ALA A 885 24.72 -15.81 3.72
C ALA A 885 24.84 -16.93 4.77
N ARG A 886 23.83 -17.10 5.64
CA ARG A 886 23.77 -18.25 6.57
C ARG A 886 23.65 -19.57 5.82
N ALA A 887 22.77 -19.66 4.82
CA ALA A 887 22.64 -20.86 3.99
C ALA A 887 23.96 -21.20 3.27
N LEU A 888 24.66 -20.19 2.74
CA LEU A 888 25.98 -20.34 2.13
C LEU A 888 27.01 -20.87 3.15
N ALA A 889 27.06 -20.28 4.35
CA ALA A 889 27.96 -20.71 5.43
C ALA A 889 27.72 -22.17 5.83
N ASP A 890 26.46 -22.56 6.01
CA ASP A 890 26.07 -23.95 6.35
C ASP A 890 26.47 -24.97 5.27
N THR A 891 26.66 -24.54 4.02
CA THR A 891 27.17 -25.41 2.93
C THR A 891 28.68 -25.40 2.76
N GLY A 892 29.40 -24.53 3.48
CA GLY A 892 30.85 -24.36 3.38
C GLY A 892 31.31 -23.47 2.22
N ALA A 893 30.46 -22.58 1.70
CA ALA A 893 30.83 -21.68 0.62
C ALA A 893 31.88 -20.65 1.06
N ALA A 894 32.88 -20.39 0.22
CA ALA A 894 33.94 -19.42 0.50
C ALA A 894 33.38 -18.00 0.59
N GLY A 895 33.86 -17.19 1.55
CA GLY A 895 33.43 -15.80 1.72
C GLY A 895 32.07 -15.61 2.42
N ALA A 896 31.41 -16.68 2.87
CA ALA A 896 30.15 -16.57 3.60
C ALA A 896 30.29 -15.76 4.91
N ASP A 897 31.41 -15.89 5.63
CA ASP A 897 31.70 -15.11 6.85
C ASP A 897 31.77 -13.60 6.58
N GLU A 898 32.36 -13.20 5.46
CA GLU A 898 32.42 -11.80 5.03
C GLU A 898 31.00 -11.24 4.81
N LEU A 899 30.15 -12.01 4.14
CA LEU A 899 28.75 -11.66 3.88
C LEU A 899 27.91 -11.61 5.17
N LEU A 900 28.16 -12.51 6.13
CA LEU A 900 27.52 -12.46 7.45
C LEU A 900 27.90 -11.21 8.23
N GLN A 901 29.19 -10.85 8.22
CA GLN A 901 29.66 -9.60 8.83
C GLN A 901 29.06 -8.37 8.12
N GLU A 902 28.91 -8.42 6.79
CA GLU A 902 28.27 -7.38 6.01
C GLU A 902 26.78 -7.23 6.37
N ALA A 903 26.04 -8.33 6.54
CA ALA A 903 24.66 -8.30 7.02
C ALA A 903 24.55 -7.68 8.42
N GLN A 904 25.49 -8.00 9.33
CA GLN A 904 25.52 -7.41 10.66
C GLN A 904 25.78 -5.90 10.62
N ARG A 905 26.68 -5.43 9.76
CA ARG A 905 26.91 -3.99 9.51
C ARG A 905 25.64 -3.35 8.95
N PHE A 906 24.99 -3.98 7.98
CA PHE A 906 23.77 -3.46 7.37
C PHE A 906 22.64 -3.26 8.38
N ARG A 907 22.40 -4.24 9.26
CA ARG A 907 21.43 -4.10 10.35
C ARG A 907 21.72 -2.88 11.23
N LYS A 908 22.99 -2.65 11.59
CA LYS A 908 23.40 -1.49 12.40
C LYS A 908 23.16 -0.17 11.67
N ASP A 909 23.47 -0.12 10.37
CA ASP A 909 23.28 1.07 9.55
C ASP A 909 21.79 1.42 9.36
N ILE A 910 20.92 0.41 9.18
CA ILE A 910 19.46 0.60 9.14
C ILE A 910 18.95 1.17 10.47
N LEU A 911 19.32 0.58 11.61
CA LEU A 911 18.89 1.06 12.93
C LEU A 911 19.37 2.48 13.23
N ARG A 912 20.61 2.81 12.84
CA ARG A 912 21.18 4.17 12.95
C ARG A 912 20.32 5.16 12.15
N ALA A 913 20.02 4.85 10.90
CA ALA A 913 19.23 5.73 10.04
C ALA A 913 17.78 5.88 10.55
N TYR A 914 17.13 4.77 10.93
CA TYR A 914 15.77 4.76 11.50
C TYR A 914 15.67 5.64 12.74
N ARG A 915 16.55 5.41 13.74
CA ARG A 915 16.55 6.17 14.99
C ARG A 915 16.83 7.65 14.74
N ARG A 916 17.82 7.99 13.91
CA ARG A 916 18.12 9.37 13.55
C ARG A 916 16.94 10.11 12.91
N THR A 917 16.12 9.42 12.11
CA THR A 917 14.91 10.01 11.53
C THR A 917 13.79 10.11 12.55
N GLN A 918 13.59 9.08 13.39
CA GLN A 918 12.60 9.08 14.47
C GLN A 918 12.84 10.21 15.48
N GLU A 919 14.10 10.50 15.84
CA GLU A 919 14.47 11.60 16.74
C GLU A 919 13.96 12.98 16.28
N GLN A 920 13.75 13.13 14.97
CA GLN A 920 13.30 14.38 14.35
C GLN A 920 11.77 14.42 14.19
N MET A 921 11.12 13.27 14.27
CA MET A 921 9.70 13.10 14.01
C MET A 921 8.86 13.49 15.23
N PRO A 922 7.76 14.24 15.05
CA PRO A 922 6.79 14.45 16.11
C PRO A 922 6.25 13.13 16.69
N VAL A 923 6.02 13.12 18.00
CA VAL A 923 5.26 12.05 18.67
C VAL A 923 3.85 11.94 18.08
N LEU A 924 3.27 10.75 18.14
CA LEU A 924 1.96 10.41 17.60
C LEU A 924 0.96 10.16 18.74
N PRO A 925 -0.32 10.56 18.57
CA PRO A 925 -1.33 10.44 19.62
C PRO A 925 -1.87 9.01 19.73
N LEU A 926 -2.26 8.61 20.94
CA LEU A 926 -3.00 7.40 21.24
C LEU A 926 -4.37 7.71 21.87
N GLN A 927 -5.35 6.82 21.73
CA GLN A 927 -6.70 6.97 22.28
C GLN A 927 -6.72 6.97 23.81
N ASN A 928 -5.69 6.39 24.45
CA ASN A 928 -5.52 6.48 25.90
C ASN A 928 -5.14 7.91 26.38
N GLY A 929 -4.93 8.87 25.47
CA GLY A 929 -4.56 10.26 25.78
C GLY A 929 -3.07 10.48 26.02
N THR A 930 -2.24 9.46 25.78
CA THR A 930 -0.78 9.56 25.76
C THR A 930 -0.25 9.71 24.33
N TRP A 931 1.05 9.97 24.20
CA TRP A 931 1.75 10.14 22.93
C TRP A 931 3.02 9.29 22.91
N VAL A 932 3.33 8.72 21.75
CA VAL A 932 4.48 7.82 21.55
C VAL A 932 5.40 8.32 20.43
N PRO A 933 6.72 8.03 20.47
CA PRO A 933 7.60 8.31 19.35
C PRO A 933 7.07 7.76 18.02
N GLY A 934 7.15 8.57 16.96
CA GLY A 934 6.67 8.19 15.64
C GLY A 934 7.54 7.12 14.97
N SER A 935 7.00 6.46 13.95
CA SER A 935 7.73 5.43 13.19
C SER A 935 7.88 5.87 11.73
N PRO A 936 8.99 6.52 11.34
CA PRO A 936 9.17 7.01 9.98
C PRO A 936 9.28 5.85 8.99
N SER A 937 8.74 6.01 7.78
CA SER A 937 8.82 5.03 6.69
C SER A 937 10.14 5.08 5.90
N GLN A 938 10.81 6.24 5.89
CA GLN A 938 11.99 6.51 5.07
C GLN A 938 12.90 7.59 5.67
N VAL A 939 14.19 7.57 5.32
CA VAL A 939 15.26 8.40 5.95
C VAL A 939 14.96 9.91 5.94
N HIS A 940 14.46 10.45 4.82
CA HIS A 940 14.26 11.89 4.62
C HIS A 940 12.81 12.33 4.91
N CYS A 941 12.05 11.54 5.67
CA CYS A 941 10.65 11.85 6.02
C CYS A 941 10.41 11.73 7.54
N PRO A 942 10.77 12.76 8.33
CA PRO A 942 10.54 12.80 9.77
C PRO A 942 9.11 13.25 10.11
N ALA A 943 8.11 12.71 9.41
CA ALA A 943 6.68 12.90 9.69
C ALA A 943 5.88 11.78 8.98
N PRO A 944 4.56 11.65 9.24
CA PRO A 944 3.72 10.80 8.41
C PRO A 944 3.89 11.15 6.92
N THR A 945 4.05 10.13 6.07
CA THR A 945 4.43 10.27 4.65
C THR A 945 3.44 11.15 3.90
N ALA A 946 2.15 11.00 4.15
CA ALA A 946 1.12 11.83 3.52
C ALA A 946 1.23 13.34 3.83
N HIS A 947 1.89 13.73 4.93
CA HIS A 947 2.12 15.14 5.24
C HIS A 947 3.18 15.77 4.33
N LEU A 948 4.17 15.00 3.87
CA LEU A 948 5.25 15.47 2.99
C LEU A 948 4.98 15.18 1.50
N PHE A 949 4.08 14.25 1.21
CA PHE A 949 3.71 13.79 -0.12
C PHE A 949 2.18 13.78 -0.30
N PRO A 950 1.50 14.92 -0.10
CA PRO A 950 0.05 15.00 -0.26
C PRO A 950 -0.36 14.77 -1.72
N GLY A 951 -1.44 14.02 -1.95
CA GLY A 951 -1.97 13.74 -3.29
C GLY A 951 -1.15 12.77 -4.15
N GLU A 952 0.03 12.35 -3.69
CA GLU A 952 0.89 11.38 -4.40
C GLU A 952 0.31 9.95 -4.29
N ASP A 953 0.62 9.10 -5.27
CA ASP A 953 0.11 7.72 -5.42
C ASP A 953 -1.43 7.62 -5.33
N ALA A 954 -2.15 8.41 -6.15
CA ALA A 954 -3.61 8.52 -6.07
C ALA A 954 -4.10 8.86 -4.64
N ASN A 955 -3.34 9.69 -3.94
CA ASN A 955 -3.54 10.09 -2.54
C ASN A 955 -3.45 8.92 -1.53
N ARG A 956 -2.66 7.89 -1.84
CA ARG A 956 -2.39 6.75 -0.94
C ARG A 956 -0.98 6.75 -0.37
N SER A 957 -0.24 7.86 -0.45
CA SER A 957 1.11 7.95 0.14
C SER A 957 1.15 7.62 1.65
N TRP A 958 0.03 7.72 2.38
CA TRP A 958 -0.10 7.26 3.77
C TRP A 958 0.02 5.73 3.93
N ALA A 959 -0.34 4.94 2.91
CA ALA A 959 -0.26 3.48 2.95
C ALA A 959 1.19 3.00 3.13
N TYR A 960 2.16 3.84 2.76
CA TYR A 960 3.58 3.59 2.95
C TYR A 960 4.06 3.73 4.40
N ASP A 961 3.24 4.29 5.30
CA ASP A 961 3.47 4.23 6.75
C ASP A 961 2.80 3.00 7.38
N VAL A 962 1.72 2.50 6.76
CA VAL A 962 0.80 1.51 7.35
C VAL A 962 1.02 0.11 6.82
N GLU A 963 1.16 -0.07 5.51
CA GLU A 963 1.30 -1.39 4.87
C GLU A 963 2.76 -1.73 4.56
N LEU A 964 3.53 -0.73 4.14
CA LEU A 964 4.95 -0.85 3.79
C LEU A 964 5.87 0.02 4.67
N GLY A 965 5.42 0.33 5.88
CA GLY A 965 6.14 1.15 6.85
C GLY A 965 7.24 0.41 7.62
N ALA A 966 7.89 1.11 8.56
CA ALA A 966 9.01 0.57 9.33
C ALA A 966 8.64 -0.58 10.29
N HIS A 967 7.36 -0.86 10.52
CA HIS A 967 6.92 -2.07 11.24
C HIS A 967 7.42 -3.36 10.55
N GLN A 968 7.66 -3.32 9.23
CA GLN A 968 8.27 -4.42 8.46
C GLN A 968 9.67 -4.81 8.94
N LEU A 969 10.40 -3.90 9.60
CA LEU A 969 11.71 -4.18 10.16
C LEU A 969 11.67 -5.25 11.27
N VAL A 970 10.50 -5.48 11.87
CA VAL A 970 10.30 -6.49 12.92
C VAL A 970 10.38 -7.91 12.35
N PRO A 971 9.49 -8.34 11.42
CA PRO A 971 9.59 -9.68 10.84
C PRO A 971 10.86 -9.91 10.01
N GLN A 972 11.51 -8.84 9.53
CA GLN A 972 12.79 -8.90 8.82
C GLN A 972 14.01 -9.09 9.76
N GLY A 973 13.82 -9.10 11.09
CA GLY A 973 14.89 -9.32 12.07
C GLY A 973 15.77 -8.10 12.37
N VAL A 974 15.38 -6.90 11.93
CA VAL A 974 16.12 -5.65 12.20
C VAL A 974 15.76 -5.11 13.58
N ILE A 975 14.48 -4.93 13.89
CA ILE A 975 13.99 -4.48 15.21
C ILE A 975 13.54 -5.72 16.00
N PRO A 976 14.02 -5.93 17.24
CA PRO A 976 13.55 -7.03 18.08
C PRO A 976 12.04 -6.91 18.37
N PRO A 977 11.27 -8.01 18.30
CA PRO A 977 9.81 -7.96 18.46
C PRO A 977 9.35 -7.51 19.85
N ASP A 978 10.16 -7.72 20.89
CA ASP A 978 9.91 -7.35 22.28
C ASP A 978 10.35 -5.91 22.62
N SER A 979 10.90 -5.18 21.64
CA SER A 979 11.37 -3.81 21.88
C SER A 979 10.22 -2.83 22.11
N ARG A 980 10.55 -1.71 22.77
CA ARG A 980 9.60 -0.64 23.06
C ARG A 980 9.14 0.08 21.78
N GLU A 981 10.02 0.18 20.79
CA GLU A 981 9.66 0.71 19.47
C GLU A 981 8.48 -0.06 18.84
N VAL A 982 8.44 -1.39 19.01
CA VAL A 982 7.35 -2.23 18.47
C VAL A 982 6.04 -2.00 19.22
N GLU A 983 6.08 -1.74 20.53
CA GLU A 983 4.89 -1.35 21.30
C GLU A 983 4.30 -0.04 20.75
N TRP A 984 5.13 0.99 20.55
CA TRP A 984 4.69 2.28 19.99
C TRP A 984 4.08 2.13 18.60
N ILE A 985 4.73 1.35 17.73
CA ILE A 985 4.27 1.07 16.38
C ILE A 985 2.91 0.39 16.41
N THR A 986 2.78 -0.70 17.17
CA THR A 986 1.55 -1.51 17.18
C THR A 986 0.38 -0.80 17.84
N ASP A 987 0.62 -0.03 18.91
CA ASP A 987 -0.42 0.83 19.50
C ASP A 987 -0.89 1.90 18.53
N TYR A 988 0.00 2.58 17.80
CA TYR A 988 -0.39 3.60 16.82
C TYR A 988 -1.17 3.01 15.64
N LEU A 989 -0.72 1.86 15.11
CA LEU A 989 -1.42 1.18 14.03
C LEU A 989 -2.86 0.84 14.43
N GLU A 990 -3.06 0.37 15.66
CA GLU A 990 -4.36 -0.05 16.17
C GLU A 990 -5.26 1.11 16.62
N ASP A 991 -4.70 2.13 17.27
CA ASP A 991 -5.46 3.28 17.78
C ASP A 991 -5.85 4.26 16.69
N VAL A 992 -5.08 4.32 15.60
CA VAL A 992 -5.22 5.35 14.56
C VAL A 992 -5.30 4.71 13.19
N ALA A 993 -4.21 4.11 12.69
CA ALA A 993 -4.09 3.77 11.27
C ALA A 993 -5.16 2.79 10.76
N PHE A 994 -5.48 1.74 11.53
CA PHE A 994 -6.48 0.73 11.17
C PHE A 994 -7.92 1.22 11.30
N LEU A 995 -8.12 2.40 11.89
CA LEU A 995 -9.43 3.02 12.06
C LEU A 995 -9.66 4.18 11.09
N GLU A 996 -8.68 4.53 10.25
CA GLU A 996 -8.87 5.48 9.16
C GLU A 996 -9.67 4.89 7.99
N SER A 997 -10.13 5.76 7.08
CA SER A 997 -10.88 5.32 5.90
C SER A 997 -10.02 4.46 4.99
N GLY A 998 -10.62 3.38 4.48
CA GLY A 998 -9.98 2.54 3.48
C GLY A 998 -10.13 3.03 2.05
N TRP A 999 -9.33 2.40 1.19
CA TRP A 999 -9.49 2.51 -0.25
C TRP A 999 -10.64 1.63 -0.70
N PHE A 1000 -11.59 2.22 -1.43
CA PHE A 1000 -12.87 1.63 -1.88
C PHE A 1000 -13.93 1.32 -0.80
N ASP A 1001 -13.57 1.06 0.46
CA ASP A 1001 -14.54 0.68 1.51
C ASP A 1001 -13.99 0.93 2.94
N TYR A 1002 -14.78 0.59 3.97
CA TYR A 1002 -14.48 0.72 5.40
C TYR A 1002 -14.22 2.17 5.82
N PRO A 1003 -15.26 3.03 5.86
CA PRO A 1003 -15.11 4.42 6.21
C PRO A 1003 -14.68 4.60 7.68
N ALA A 1004 -13.81 5.57 7.90
CA ALA A 1004 -13.26 5.97 9.19
C ALA A 1004 -14.28 6.02 10.34
N GLU A 1005 -15.46 6.59 10.08
CA GLU A 1005 -16.53 6.73 11.08
C GLU A 1005 -17.06 5.37 11.54
N GLN A 1006 -17.29 4.43 10.60
CA GLN A 1006 -17.77 3.09 10.90
C GLN A 1006 -16.70 2.29 11.62
N ASN A 1007 -15.45 2.37 11.17
CA ASN A 1007 -14.32 1.70 11.80
C ASN A 1007 -14.16 2.12 13.27
N ARG A 1008 -14.33 3.41 13.59
CA ARG A 1008 -14.27 3.90 14.99
C ARG A 1008 -15.45 3.45 15.84
N LYS A 1009 -16.65 3.29 15.24
CA LYS A 1009 -17.84 2.79 15.94
C LYS A 1009 -17.71 1.31 16.28
N ASP A 1010 -17.18 0.50 15.36
CA ASP A 1010 -16.94 -0.94 15.55
C ASP A 1010 -15.45 -1.28 15.43
N TRP A 1011 -14.65 -0.71 16.33
CA TRP A 1011 -13.19 -0.86 16.35
C TRP A 1011 -12.72 -2.30 16.57
N PHE A 1012 -13.57 -3.18 17.10
CA PHE A 1012 -13.19 -4.58 17.33
C PHE A 1012 -13.32 -5.40 16.05
N ASN A 1013 -14.44 -5.31 15.33
CA ASN A 1013 -14.65 -6.09 14.11
C ASN A 1013 -14.04 -5.43 12.86
N LEU A 1014 -13.91 -4.09 12.86
CA LEU A 1014 -13.35 -3.34 11.74
C LEU A 1014 -11.94 -2.81 11.99
N GLY A 1015 -11.33 -3.14 13.14
CA GLY A 1015 -9.92 -2.89 13.45
C GLY A 1015 -9.03 -4.12 13.29
N GLY A 1016 -7.72 -3.98 13.54
CA GLY A 1016 -6.74 -5.08 13.42
C GLY A 1016 -6.27 -5.39 12.00
N PHE A 1017 -6.56 -4.51 11.02
CA PHE A 1017 -6.07 -4.66 9.64
C PHE A 1017 -5.97 -3.32 8.92
N SER A 1018 -4.99 -3.19 8.01
CA SER A 1018 -4.85 -2.02 7.15
C SER A 1018 -5.96 -1.94 6.11
N LYS A 1019 -6.13 -0.75 5.54
CA LYS A 1019 -7.33 -0.41 4.79
C LYS A 1019 -7.06 -0.14 3.30
N VAL A 1020 -6.04 -0.75 2.70
CA VAL A 1020 -5.84 -0.75 1.23
C VAL A 1020 -5.68 -2.17 0.72
N GLN A 1021 -4.65 -2.87 1.18
CA GLN A 1021 -4.35 -4.26 0.89
C GLN A 1021 -3.85 -4.94 2.18
N PRO A 1022 -4.78 -5.50 2.98
CA PRO A 1022 -4.53 -5.94 4.36
C PRO A 1022 -3.25 -6.75 4.60
N TYR A 1023 -2.88 -7.68 3.70
CA TYR A 1023 -1.77 -8.59 3.98
C TYR A 1023 -0.39 -7.99 3.75
N TYR A 1024 -0.26 -6.81 3.14
CA TYR A 1024 1.04 -6.12 3.08
C TYR A 1024 1.55 -5.75 4.47
N THR A 1025 0.67 -5.35 5.40
CA THR A 1025 1.04 -4.83 6.73
C THR A 1025 1.72 -5.86 7.65
N ARG A 1026 1.43 -7.16 7.47
CA ARG A 1026 2.00 -8.26 8.28
C ARG A 1026 1.87 -8.09 9.80
N ASN A 1027 0.89 -7.33 10.28
CA ASN A 1027 0.64 -7.18 11.73
C ASN A 1027 0.35 -8.51 12.45
N PRO A 1028 -0.30 -9.54 11.85
CA PRO A 1028 -0.40 -10.85 12.49
C PRO A 1028 0.98 -11.47 12.80
N GLU A 1029 1.96 -11.34 11.90
CA GLU A 1029 3.32 -11.84 12.14
C GLU A 1029 3.99 -11.12 13.31
N ILE A 1030 3.77 -9.81 13.45
CA ILE A 1030 4.29 -9.03 14.58
C ILE A 1030 3.65 -9.48 15.90
N TYR A 1031 2.33 -9.69 15.95
CA TYR A 1031 1.66 -10.20 17.16
C TYR A 1031 2.10 -11.63 17.50
N ALA A 1032 2.31 -12.46 16.47
CA ALA A 1032 2.80 -13.82 16.62
C ALA A 1032 4.23 -13.84 17.21
N LEU A 1033 5.15 -13.02 16.68
CA LEU A 1033 6.52 -12.84 17.20
C LEU A 1033 6.55 -12.30 18.64
N ARG A 1034 5.49 -11.65 19.10
CA ARG A 1034 5.32 -11.13 20.46
C ARG A 1034 4.55 -12.06 21.38
N ASN A 1035 4.12 -13.23 20.89
CA ASN A 1035 3.24 -14.16 21.60
C ASN A 1035 1.97 -13.48 22.17
N ASP A 1036 1.32 -12.63 21.35
CA ASP A 1036 0.10 -11.89 21.72
C ASP A 1036 -1.15 -12.48 21.01
N PRO A 1037 -1.78 -13.52 21.58
CA PRO A 1037 -2.77 -14.34 20.87
C PRO A 1037 -4.05 -13.57 20.53
N LYS A 1038 -4.57 -12.70 21.41
CA LYS A 1038 -5.86 -12.03 21.15
C LYS A 1038 -5.79 -11.03 19.98
N PRO A 1039 -4.79 -10.13 19.91
CA PRO A 1039 -4.57 -9.30 18.71
C PRO A 1039 -4.30 -10.12 17.45
N PHE A 1040 -3.53 -11.21 17.55
CA PHE A 1040 -3.30 -12.12 16.43
C PHE A 1040 -4.60 -12.72 15.89
N ILE A 1041 -5.39 -13.38 16.75
CA ILE A 1041 -6.64 -14.07 16.39
C ILE A 1041 -7.63 -13.08 15.76
N ARG A 1042 -7.77 -11.89 16.34
CA ARG A 1042 -8.64 -10.84 15.80
C ARG A 1042 -8.19 -10.39 14.41
N SER A 1043 -6.90 -10.10 14.24
CA SER A 1043 -6.36 -9.66 12.95
C SER A 1043 -6.49 -10.74 11.89
N TYR A 1044 -6.15 -12.00 12.23
CA TYR A 1044 -6.27 -13.15 11.34
C TYR A 1044 -7.69 -13.30 10.77
N PHE A 1045 -8.73 -13.25 11.62
CA PHE A 1045 -10.11 -13.41 11.15
C PHE A 1045 -10.65 -12.17 10.45
N ASN A 1046 -10.41 -10.96 10.96
CA ASN A 1046 -10.93 -9.74 10.33
C ASN A 1046 -10.31 -9.51 8.95
N MET A 1047 -9.00 -9.74 8.79
CA MET A 1047 -8.32 -9.65 7.50
C MET A 1047 -8.90 -10.62 6.49
N LEU A 1048 -9.05 -11.90 6.87
CA LEU A 1048 -9.64 -12.92 6.00
C LEU A 1048 -11.06 -12.53 5.56
N ALA A 1049 -11.93 -12.20 6.51
CA ALA A 1049 -13.32 -11.86 6.22
C ALA A 1049 -13.46 -10.66 5.28
N SER A 1050 -12.56 -9.68 5.39
CA SER A 1050 -12.61 -8.46 4.57
C SER A 1050 -12.37 -8.65 3.08
N LEU A 1051 -11.76 -9.78 2.67
CA LEU A 1051 -11.36 -10.06 1.27
C LEU A 1051 -11.90 -11.38 0.71
N LEU A 1052 -12.39 -12.28 1.57
CA LEU A 1052 -12.82 -13.63 1.19
C LEU A 1052 -14.03 -13.60 0.26
N ASN A 1053 -13.95 -14.34 -0.84
CA ASN A 1053 -15.12 -14.76 -1.61
C ASN A 1053 -15.66 -16.09 -1.02
N GLU A 1054 -16.86 -16.09 -0.46
CA GLU A 1054 -17.46 -17.26 0.19
C GLU A 1054 -17.91 -18.35 -0.80
N GLU A 1055 -18.19 -17.98 -2.05
CA GLU A 1055 -18.69 -18.93 -3.07
C GLU A 1055 -17.55 -19.78 -3.67
N THR A 1056 -16.33 -19.24 -3.70
CA THR A 1056 -15.17 -19.84 -4.40
C THR A 1056 -13.88 -19.87 -3.56
N LEU A 1057 -13.91 -19.33 -2.35
CA LEU A 1057 -12.89 -19.42 -1.30
C LEU A 1057 -11.51 -18.86 -1.65
N TRP A 1058 -11.41 -17.94 -2.60
CA TRP A 1058 -10.20 -17.16 -2.87
C TRP A 1058 -10.33 -15.72 -2.36
N LEU A 1059 -9.20 -14.99 -2.29
CA LEU A 1059 -9.14 -13.61 -1.76
C LEU A 1059 -9.04 -12.56 -2.87
N TRP A 1060 -9.73 -11.43 -2.68
CA TRP A 1060 -9.55 -10.22 -3.49
C TRP A 1060 -8.27 -9.46 -3.13
N GLU A 1061 -7.79 -8.63 -4.06
CA GLU A 1061 -6.67 -7.70 -3.82
C GLU A 1061 -7.08 -6.51 -2.93
N HIS A 1062 -8.23 -5.89 -3.24
CA HIS A 1062 -8.78 -4.77 -2.50
C HIS A 1062 -10.23 -5.02 -2.09
N PHE A 1063 -10.79 -4.11 -1.30
CA PHE A 1063 -12.18 -4.17 -0.88
C PHE A 1063 -13.15 -3.89 -2.03
N ASN A 1064 -14.44 -4.15 -1.77
CA ASN A 1064 -15.52 -3.88 -2.72
C ASN A 1064 -15.28 -4.46 -4.13
N ASN A 1065 -14.83 -5.72 -4.21
CA ASN A 1065 -14.54 -6.46 -5.46
C ASN A 1065 -13.57 -5.78 -6.46
N ALA A 1066 -12.71 -4.88 -5.97
CA ALA A 1066 -11.74 -4.17 -6.79
C ALA A 1066 -10.38 -4.89 -6.86
N GLY A 1067 -9.64 -4.60 -7.93
CA GLY A 1067 -8.30 -5.17 -8.17
C GLY A 1067 -8.33 -6.58 -8.76
N ALA A 1068 -7.27 -7.33 -8.56
CA ALA A 1068 -7.16 -8.72 -8.99
C ALA A 1068 -8.01 -9.67 -8.13
N TRP A 1069 -8.63 -10.65 -8.79
CA TRP A 1069 -9.29 -11.79 -8.15
C TRP A 1069 -8.34 -12.99 -8.04
N ASN A 1070 -8.61 -13.83 -7.05
CA ASN A 1070 -7.68 -14.84 -6.55
C ASN A 1070 -6.26 -14.26 -6.41
N LYS A 1071 -6.13 -13.19 -5.62
CA LYS A 1071 -4.85 -12.56 -5.31
C LYS A 1071 -4.08 -13.48 -4.39
N THR A 1072 -3.25 -14.34 -4.98
CA THR A 1072 -2.50 -15.36 -4.27
C THR A 1072 -1.40 -14.77 -3.39
N HIS A 1073 -1.00 -13.52 -3.59
CA HIS A 1073 -0.19 -12.78 -2.63
C HIS A 1073 -0.83 -12.74 -1.23
N GLU A 1074 -2.08 -12.27 -1.13
CA GLU A 1074 -2.84 -12.28 0.14
C GLU A 1074 -2.98 -13.70 0.69
N THR A 1075 -3.24 -14.66 -0.21
CA THR A 1075 -3.39 -16.07 0.13
C THR A 1075 -2.10 -16.66 0.73
N GLY A 1076 -0.93 -16.31 0.19
CA GLY A 1076 0.36 -16.75 0.70
C GLY A 1076 0.60 -16.30 2.14
N TYR A 1077 0.30 -15.04 2.45
CA TYR A 1077 0.38 -14.53 3.81
C TYR A 1077 -0.69 -15.11 4.75
N PHE A 1078 -1.90 -15.40 4.26
CA PHE A 1078 -2.91 -16.13 5.01
C PHE A 1078 -2.44 -17.53 5.41
N LEU A 1079 -1.82 -18.29 4.50
CA LEU A 1079 -1.25 -19.60 4.79
C LEU A 1079 -0.09 -19.50 5.78
N GLN A 1080 0.76 -18.48 5.65
CA GLN A 1080 1.82 -18.18 6.61
C GLN A 1080 1.26 -17.90 8.02
N ALA A 1081 0.26 -17.04 8.15
CA ALA A 1081 -0.38 -16.75 9.43
C ALA A 1081 -1.06 -18.00 10.01
N THR A 1082 -1.66 -18.83 9.16
CA THR A 1082 -2.21 -20.13 9.56
C THR A 1082 -1.12 -21.03 10.15
N ARG A 1083 0.07 -21.10 9.52
CA ARG A 1083 1.22 -21.81 10.11
C ARG A 1083 1.57 -21.26 11.49
N PHE A 1084 1.62 -19.95 11.69
CA PHE A 1084 1.94 -19.36 13.01
C PHE A 1084 0.91 -19.71 14.08
N MET A 1085 -0.36 -19.88 13.70
CA MET A 1085 -1.38 -20.37 14.61
C MET A 1085 -1.06 -21.78 15.15
N LEU A 1086 -0.52 -22.63 14.28
CA LEU A 1086 -0.27 -24.05 14.54
C LEU A 1086 1.11 -24.34 15.15
N ALA A 1087 2.14 -23.60 14.76
CA ALA A 1087 3.46 -23.66 15.39
C ALA A 1087 4.29 -22.40 15.12
N MET A 1088 5.28 -22.14 15.98
CA MET A 1088 6.29 -21.10 15.80
C MET A 1088 7.64 -21.51 16.36
N GLU A 1089 8.71 -20.89 15.87
CA GLU A 1089 10.06 -21.11 16.34
C GLU A 1089 10.68 -19.80 16.84
N HIS A 1090 11.11 -19.77 18.10
CA HIS A 1090 11.70 -18.60 18.76
C HIS A 1090 13.05 -18.97 19.41
N GLY A 1091 14.18 -18.53 18.84
CA GLY A 1091 15.49 -18.81 19.45
C GLY A 1091 15.82 -20.31 19.45
N ASP A 1092 15.70 -20.98 20.61
CA ASP A 1092 15.80 -22.44 20.75
C ASP A 1092 14.47 -23.06 21.23
N GLU A 1093 13.36 -22.35 21.12
CA GLU A 1093 12.03 -22.83 21.47
C GLU A 1093 11.21 -23.20 20.22
N LEU A 1094 10.50 -24.33 20.30
CA LEU A 1094 9.46 -24.75 19.35
C LEU A 1094 8.10 -24.66 20.04
N TRP A 1095 7.28 -23.70 19.65
CA TRP A 1095 5.93 -23.52 20.17
C TRP A 1095 4.92 -24.29 19.32
N LEU A 1096 4.06 -25.09 19.96
CA LEU A 1096 2.99 -25.85 19.33
C LEU A 1096 1.63 -25.32 19.79
N ALA A 1097 0.73 -25.14 18.82
CA ALA A 1097 -0.55 -24.46 18.99
C ALA A 1097 -0.48 -23.10 19.72
N PRO A 1098 0.53 -22.23 19.47
CA PRO A 1098 0.75 -21.04 20.28
C PRO A 1098 -0.37 -20.01 20.20
N LEU A 1099 -1.12 -19.96 19.09
CA LEU A 1099 -2.11 -18.92 18.83
C LEU A 1099 -3.47 -19.51 18.42
N VAL A 1100 -3.71 -20.80 18.66
CA VAL A 1100 -5.03 -21.40 18.40
C VAL A 1100 -6.09 -20.75 19.30
N PRO A 1101 -7.29 -20.45 18.78
CA PRO A 1101 -8.33 -19.86 19.59
C PRO A 1101 -8.86 -20.88 20.60
N SER A 1102 -9.10 -20.42 21.83
CA SER A 1102 -9.55 -21.26 22.94
C SER A 1102 -10.90 -21.95 22.67
N TYR A 1103 -11.75 -21.40 21.79
CA TYR A 1103 -13.02 -22.03 21.43
C TYR A 1103 -12.85 -23.32 20.60
N TRP A 1104 -11.66 -23.58 20.02
CA TRP A 1104 -11.32 -24.87 19.41
C TRP A 1104 -11.03 -25.96 20.45
N LEU A 1105 -10.94 -25.60 21.73
CA LEU A 1105 -10.74 -26.51 22.85
C LEU A 1105 -11.97 -26.58 23.76
N LYS A 1106 -13.16 -26.27 23.23
CA LYS A 1106 -14.44 -26.61 23.89
C LYS A 1106 -14.56 -28.13 24.05
N ASP A 1107 -15.39 -28.55 25.00
CA ASP A 1107 -15.59 -29.97 25.29
C ASP A 1107 -15.97 -30.77 24.03
N GLY A 1108 -15.29 -31.89 23.81
CA GLY A 1108 -15.48 -32.76 22.64
C GLY A 1108 -14.79 -32.29 21.36
N GLN A 1109 -14.13 -31.13 21.36
CA GLN A 1109 -13.38 -30.64 20.20
C GLN A 1109 -11.96 -31.20 20.16
N ALA A 1110 -11.41 -31.29 18.95
CA ALA A 1110 -10.06 -31.79 18.71
C ALA A 1110 -9.35 -30.99 17.62
N ILE A 1111 -8.02 -30.94 17.72
CA ILE A 1111 -7.12 -30.35 16.72
C ILE A 1111 -6.10 -31.41 16.34
N ARG A 1112 -5.96 -31.73 15.05
CA ARG A 1112 -4.94 -32.64 14.54
C ARG A 1112 -4.09 -31.95 13.51
N VAL A 1113 -2.78 -32.01 13.69
CA VAL A 1113 -1.78 -31.47 12.76
C VAL A 1113 -0.72 -32.54 12.53
N GLU A 1114 -0.45 -32.88 11.28
CA GLU A 1114 0.53 -33.90 10.92
C GLU A 1114 1.50 -33.40 9.85
N ASN A 1115 2.77 -33.76 10.01
CA ASN A 1115 3.85 -33.40 9.08
C ASN A 1115 4.01 -31.88 8.92
N LEU A 1116 3.87 -31.12 10.01
CA LEU A 1116 4.13 -29.68 10.00
C LEU A 1116 5.62 -29.42 9.97
N LEU A 1117 6.11 -28.75 8.92
CA LEU A 1117 7.54 -28.47 8.76
C LEU A 1117 8.01 -27.42 9.78
N THR A 1118 9.13 -27.69 10.46
CA THR A 1118 9.83 -26.73 11.33
C THR A 1118 11.32 -26.76 11.02
N ARG A 1119 12.09 -25.74 11.46
CA ARG A 1119 13.56 -25.75 11.30
C ARG A 1119 14.27 -26.84 12.11
N PHE A 1120 13.55 -27.48 13.03
CA PHE A 1120 14.03 -28.60 13.85
C PHE A 1120 13.60 -29.96 13.29
N GLY A 1121 12.82 -30.00 12.20
CA GLY A 1121 12.23 -31.21 11.63
C GLY A 1121 10.70 -31.17 11.60
N ALA A 1122 10.08 -32.20 11.03
CA ALA A 1122 8.62 -32.28 10.98
C ALA A 1122 8.05 -32.63 12.37
N VAL A 1123 6.96 -31.98 12.75
CA VAL A 1123 6.23 -32.24 13.99
C VAL A 1123 4.78 -32.62 13.69
N SER A 1124 4.22 -33.50 14.50
CA SER A 1124 2.79 -33.85 14.47
C SER A 1124 2.22 -33.78 15.87
N TYR A 1125 0.97 -33.34 16.03
CA TYR A 1125 0.27 -33.39 17.31
C TYR A 1125 -1.25 -33.56 17.13
N HIS A 1126 -1.88 -34.16 18.14
CA HIS A 1126 -3.31 -34.30 18.25
C HIS A 1126 -3.76 -33.88 19.66
N ILE A 1127 -4.55 -32.83 19.75
CA ILE A 1127 -5.11 -32.31 21.00
C ILE A 1127 -6.58 -32.70 21.07
N HIS A 1128 -7.00 -33.31 22.17
CA HIS A 1128 -8.39 -33.68 22.43
C HIS A 1128 -8.88 -33.03 23.73
N SER A 1129 -9.92 -32.20 23.62
CA SER A 1129 -10.47 -31.48 24.77
C SER A 1129 -11.61 -32.26 25.45
N ARG A 1130 -11.46 -32.47 26.76
CA ARG A 1130 -12.53 -32.92 27.67
C ARG A 1130 -12.75 -31.85 28.75
N ALA A 1131 -12.87 -30.61 28.31
CA ALA A 1131 -12.95 -29.44 29.19
C ALA A 1131 -14.08 -29.54 30.23
N ALA A 1132 -15.20 -30.22 29.93
CA ALA A 1132 -16.28 -30.45 30.90
C ALA A 1132 -15.83 -31.34 32.07
N GLN A 1133 -14.85 -32.22 31.85
CA GLN A 1133 -14.20 -33.05 32.86
C GLN A 1133 -12.98 -32.35 33.51
N GLY A 1134 -12.70 -31.09 33.13
CA GLY A 1134 -11.56 -30.32 33.61
C GLY A 1134 -10.21 -30.78 33.06
N VAL A 1135 -10.18 -31.47 31.92
CA VAL A 1135 -8.97 -32.09 31.35
C VAL A 1135 -8.81 -31.78 29.86
N ILE A 1136 -7.58 -31.51 29.43
CA ILE A 1136 -7.18 -31.49 28.01
C ILE A 1136 -6.00 -32.45 27.84
N GLU A 1137 -6.03 -33.24 26.77
CA GLU A 1137 -4.97 -34.20 26.42
C GLU A 1137 -4.36 -33.87 25.07
N ALA A 1138 -3.07 -34.16 24.92
CA ALA A 1138 -2.37 -34.04 23.67
C ALA A 1138 -1.41 -35.22 23.46
N GLU A 1139 -1.30 -35.65 22.22
CA GLU A 1139 -0.24 -36.52 21.73
C GLU A 1139 0.65 -35.72 20.79
N VAL A 1140 1.96 -35.76 21.00
CA VAL A 1140 2.93 -35.00 20.21
C VAL A 1140 4.00 -35.97 19.71
N THR A 1141 4.28 -35.95 18.41
CA THR A 1141 5.42 -36.65 17.79
C THR A 1141 6.46 -35.62 17.43
N LEU A 1142 7.58 -35.66 18.16
CA LEU A 1142 8.66 -34.68 18.05
C LEU A 1142 9.77 -35.14 17.10
N PRO A 1143 10.41 -34.21 16.37
CA PRO A 1143 11.60 -34.52 15.60
C PRO A 1143 12.80 -34.78 16.52
N ASP A 1144 13.85 -35.39 15.96
CA ASP A 1144 15.14 -35.51 16.64
C ASP A 1144 15.89 -34.17 16.59
N ALA A 1145 15.66 -33.33 17.59
CA ALA A 1145 16.21 -31.98 17.69
C ALA A 1145 17.36 -31.92 18.71
N PRO A 1146 18.27 -30.93 18.64
CA PRO A 1146 19.31 -30.74 19.64
C PRO A 1146 18.73 -30.66 21.07
N GLU A 1147 19.47 -31.17 22.07
CA GLU A 1147 19.04 -31.16 23.48
C GLU A 1147 18.74 -29.75 24.03
N SER A 1148 19.30 -28.70 23.42
CA SER A 1148 19.02 -27.31 23.78
C SER A 1148 17.62 -26.83 23.39
N VAL A 1149 16.90 -27.58 22.56
CA VAL A 1149 15.58 -27.19 22.07
C VAL A 1149 14.49 -27.50 23.10
N THR A 1150 13.69 -26.49 23.45
CA THR A 1150 12.54 -26.63 24.34
C THR A 1150 11.24 -26.57 23.54
N VAL A 1151 10.33 -27.52 23.78
CA VAL A 1151 9.02 -27.52 23.12
C VAL A 1151 7.97 -26.92 24.06
N CYS A 1152 7.30 -25.86 23.64
CA CYS A 1152 6.24 -25.18 24.38
C CYS A 1152 4.88 -25.55 23.79
N LEU A 1153 4.15 -26.48 24.43
CA LEU A 1153 2.80 -26.88 24.01
C LEU A 1153 1.75 -26.05 24.73
N ARG A 1154 1.03 -25.19 23.99
CA ARG A 1154 -0.03 -24.34 24.54
C ARG A 1154 -1.40 -25.03 24.49
N LEU A 1155 -2.10 -25.05 25.62
CA LEU A 1155 -3.40 -25.69 25.84
C LEU A 1155 -4.33 -24.74 26.62
N PRO A 1156 -4.83 -23.65 26.00
CA PRO A 1156 -5.70 -22.69 26.68
C PRO A 1156 -7.08 -23.28 26.99
N HIS A 1157 -7.53 -23.18 28.24
CA HIS A 1157 -8.89 -23.60 28.59
C HIS A 1157 -9.94 -22.62 28.01
N PRO A 1158 -11.06 -23.09 27.42
CA PRO A 1158 -12.08 -22.24 26.79
C PRO A 1158 -12.67 -21.17 27.72
N ASP A 1159 -12.85 -21.49 29.02
CA ASP A 1159 -13.32 -20.54 30.04
C ASP A 1159 -12.18 -19.75 30.75
N GLY A 1160 -10.94 -19.81 30.25
CA GLY A 1160 -9.80 -19.10 30.85
C GLY A 1160 -9.29 -19.65 32.19
N LYS A 1161 -9.61 -20.91 32.53
CA LYS A 1161 -9.04 -21.59 33.71
C LYS A 1161 -7.53 -21.84 33.52
N ARG A 1162 -6.80 -21.90 34.63
CA ARG A 1162 -5.34 -22.11 34.65
C ARG A 1162 -5.01 -23.59 34.87
N ILE A 1163 -3.97 -24.09 34.23
CA ILE A 1163 -3.45 -25.44 34.49
C ILE A 1163 -3.03 -25.54 35.97
N ARG A 1164 -3.53 -26.57 36.67
CA ARG A 1164 -3.17 -26.90 38.06
C ARG A 1164 -2.19 -28.06 38.15
N ARG A 1165 -2.28 -29.00 37.20
CA ARG A 1165 -1.44 -30.21 37.14
C ARG A 1165 -1.19 -30.56 35.68
N ALA A 1166 0.04 -30.94 35.38
CA ALA A 1166 0.44 -31.52 34.10
C ALA A 1166 1.06 -32.91 34.33
N GLU A 1167 0.79 -33.82 33.40
CA GLU A 1167 1.42 -35.14 33.31
C GLU A 1167 2.02 -35.30 31.92
N VAL A 1168 3.26 -35.80 31.86
CA VAL A 1168 3.95 -36.15 30.62
C VAL A 1168 4.27 -37.64 30.67
N ASN A 1169 3.80 -38.40 29.68
CA ASN A 1169 3.92 -39.86 29.64
C ASN A 1169 3.41 -40.55 30.92
N GLY A 1170 2.31 -40.02 31.48
CA GLY A 1170 1.68 -40.51 32.71
C GLY A 1170 2.41 -40.16 34.00
N GLN A 1171 3.52 -39.41 33.94
CA GLN A 1171 4.28 -38.98 35.11
C GLN A 1171 4.01 -37.51 35.44
N PRO A 1172 3.94 -37.12 36.73
CA PRO A 1172 3.82 -35.72 37.13
C PRO A 1172 4.91 -34.84 36.50
N HIS A 1173 4.53 -33.69 35.96
CA HIS A 1173 5.43 -32.76 35.30
C HIS A 1173 5.29 -31.36 35.90
N SER A 1174 6.41 -30.68 36.19
CA SER A 1174 6.42 -29.42 36.93
C SER A 1174 6.68 -28.17 36.08
N ASP A 1175 7.20 -28.28 34.85
CA ASP A 1175 7.49 -27.13 34.00
C ASP A 1175 6.28 -26.78 33.13
N PHE A 1176 5.33 -26.08 33.75
CA PHE A 1176 4.17 -25.55 33.06
C PHE A 1176 3.79 -24.17 33.61
N THR A 1177 3.06 -23.41 32.80
CA THR A 1177 2.50 -22.09 33.13
C THR A 1177 0.96 -22.16 33.10
N ASN A 1178 0.26 -21.01 33.06
CA ASN A 1178 -1.20 -20.97 33.10
C ASN A 1178 -1.87 -21.79 31.99
N ASP A 1179 -1.24 -21.88 30.82
CA ASP A 1179 -1.81 -22.44 29.59
C ASP A 1179 -0.76 -23.14 28.71
N CYS A 1180 0.47 -23.36 29.20
CA CYS A 1180 1.54 -23.96 28.40
C CYS A 1180 2.34 -24.97 29.22
N VAL A 1181 2.66 -26.12 28.61
CA VAL A 1181 3.53 -27.16 29.17
C VAL A 1181 4.84 -27.19 28.38
N ARG A 1182 5.98 -27.18 29.07
CA ARG A 1182 7.30 -27.29 28.41
C ARG A 1182 7.77 -28.74 28.37
N LEU A 1183 8.28 -29.17 27.24
CA LEU A 1183 8.75 -30.54 27.00
C LEU A 1183 10.19 -30.50 26.48
N SER A 1184 10.96 -31.56 26.74
CA SER A 1184 12.21 -31.78 26.04
C SER A 1184 11.94 -32.16 24.58
N ALA A 1185 12.78 -31.70 23.66
CA ALA A 1185 12.67 -32.02 22.24
C ALA A 1185 13.23 -33.42 21.88
N THR A 1186 12.92 -34.43 22.68
CA THR A 1186 13.38 -35.81 22.47
C THR A 1186 12.53 -36.49 21.40
N ALA A 1187 13.19 -37.11 20.42
CA ALA A 1187 12.51 -37.79 19.30
C ALA A 1187 11.48 -38.81 19.78
N GLY A 1188 10.34 -38.84 19.10
CA GLY A 1188 9.29 -39.84 19.31
C GLY A 1188 8.00 -39.28 19.89
N LYS A 1189 7.13 -40.20 20.33
CA LYS A 1189 5.77 -39.91 20.77
C LYS A 1189 5.75 -39.59 22.26
N THR A 1190 5.23 -38.41 22.59
CA THR A 1190 5.02 -37.91 23.94
C THR A 1190 3.54 -37.65 24.17
N THR A 1191 3.01 -38.09 25.31
CA THR A 1191 1.63 -37.81 25.73
C THR A 1191 1.63 -36.76 26.82
N VAL A 1192 0.72 -35.79 26.73
CA VAL A 1192 0.56 -34.70 27.70
C VAL A 1192 -0.89 -34.68 28.17
N ARG A 1193 -1.09 -34.60 29.48
CA ARG A 1193 -2.42 -34.43 30.09
C ARG A 1193 -2.38 -33.27 31.07
N VAL A 1194 -3.25 -32.29 30.90
CA VAL A 1194 -3.38 -31.14 31.81
C VAL A 1194 -4.74 -31.15 32.51
N SER A 1195 -4.77 -30.74 33.77
CA SER A 1195 -5.99 -30.59 34.58
C SER A 1195 -6.10 -29.16 35.14
N PHE A 1196 -7.31 -28.60 35.17
CA PHE A 1196 -7.59 -27.18 35.43
C PHE A 1196 -8.32 -26.87 36.75
#